data_AF-A0A8H7SGM9-F1
#
_entry.id   AF-A0A8H7SGM9-F1
#
_cell.length_a   1.000
_cell.length_b   1.000
_cell.length_c   1.000
_cell.angle_alpha   90.00
_cell.angle_beta   90.00
_cell.angle_gamma   90.00
#
_symmetry.space_group_name_H-M   'P 1'
#
loop_
_entity.id
_entity.type
_entity.pdbx_description
1 polymer ?
#
loop_
_entity_poly.entity_id
_entity_poly.type
_entity_poly.pdbx_seq_one_letter_code
_entity_poly.pdbx_strand_id
1 'polypeptide(L)'
;MSERLNSFDLLAKDHVIKRKSNTQRRHRNNGPLKPNEQVSQKLKDELEKMLNSSGYVSMGRVRSNLPAHAFKSTVVKTVLGSQVTIVSGETGCGKTTQVPQFIMDEEIMQGRGATCNMICTQPRKISAIGVAERVASERCEKIGNTVGYAVRGETKVSSDTKLQFVTTGVLLRRLQSDPTLDGISHVMIDEVHERSVDSDFLLIILREVLKKRKDLKVVLMSATINQALFSNYFNGAPAIEIPGFTHPVEDFYLEDILDMTSYVSHMPMVKNTKNSDETSTSSHLPKGEWAQWQIPYLEKGYKEHTVRTLARYRNQDKIDYELIAGAVKYIVDNETVKIEGGSEPAILIFMPGAMEIKRCVEALQDKLGGQSDHEILPLHANLSPQEQTRVFKAVPAHVRKIVVATNVAETSITIEGVVYVIDSGRVKETRFDAANSMMHLVETWASRASCKQRRGRAGRTRPGKCFKLFTRETDENKMSPQQVPELLRTPLEQLCLTVKSMGEHDVRKFLSRAIDPPSVAALDSAIRSLRQVEAIDLTERGDLTALGKHMANIPADLRISKMLLFGSVFGCLDPILTIASIMSLKSPFTSPMEKRAEARAAREKFNFSKSDWLTDMKAYEGWYEIIKSKGMKASRNFCEENFLSFATLNEVQNLRRQYTDALSEIGFYNKSNHQHFNQNSENVNLLKSILFAGLNPNVAKIKLPDTKYDKVLSGTVEREKEAREIKYYTKADGRVFLHPSSLLFNNNSYNSSFLTYFSRMTTSKTFIRDGTEVPSYGILFFGGQIDVDHMGRGLKVGEDGWIRFRSWARIGVLVNQLKRLLQLELEFKIEEPELDVYFNMDLSWCIICDNRVDDLNESSLYCSESCQLKDQMTSITNQLSLNQAKKPAVAKPVLPIATLLRTKRSSAASASYPWIPLYRRRRGVVVSKRCQPVVASSLTTANAFFAASKPTMA
;
A
#
# COMPACT_ATOMS: atom_id res chain seq x y z
N MET A 1 -30.97 22.20 20.53
CA MET A 1 -29.70 21.51 20.91
C MET A 1 -29.84 20.79 22.25
N SER A 2 -30.06 21.51 23.37
CA SER A 2 -30.31 20.92 24.71
C SER A 2 -31.36 19.80 24.69
N GLU A 3 -32.49 20.00 24.01
CA GLU A 3 -33.58 19.02 23.94
C GLU A 3 -33.17 17.67 23.32
N ARG A 4 -32.29 17.67 22.30
CA ARG A 4 -31.78 16.43 21.68
C ARG A 4 -30.75 15.70 22.53
N LEU A 5 -30.08 16.39 23.46
CA LEU A 5 -29.23 15.74 24.46
C LEU A 5 -30.10 15.06 25.54
N ASN A 6 -31.17 15.73 25.98
CA ASN A 6 -32.11 15.17 26.96
C ASN A 6 -32.95 14.00 26.43
N SER A 7 -33.25 13.96 25.12
CA SER A 7 -33.95 12.81 24.52
C SER A 7 -33.10 11.53 24.45
N PHE A 8 -31.78 11.64 24.59
CA PHE A 8 -30.85 10.51 24.41
C PHE A 8 -30.94 9.48 25.54
N ASP A 9 -31.13 9.92 26.79
CA ASP A 9 -31.32 9.04 27.96
C ASP A 9 -32.66 8.25 27.93
N LEU A 10 -33.63 8.70 27.13
CA LEU A 10 -34.94 8.07 26.97
C LEU A 10 -35.00 7.08 25.80
N LEU A 11 -34.40 7.43 24.65
CA LEU A 11 -34.47 6.60 23.44
C LEU A 11 -33.57 5.35 23.47
N ALA A 12 -32.56 5.32 24.35
CA ALA A 12 -31.56 4.26 24.42
C ALA A 12 -32.04 2.86 24.88
N LYS A 13 -33.35 2.64 25.09
CA LYS A 13 -33.91 1.39 25.66
C LYS A 13 -34.78 0.55 24.73
N ASP A 14 -35.54 1.16 23.80
CA ASP A 14 -36.70 0.48 23.19
C ASP A 14 -36.51 -0.01 21.75
N HIS A 15 -35.35 0.18 21.11
CA HIS A 15 -35.17 -0.06 19.67
C HIS A 15 -34.12 -1.13 19.27
N VAL A 16 -33.84 -2.08 20.16
CA VAL A 16 -32.97 -3.25 19.85
C VAL A 16 -33.62 -4.26 18.90
N ILE A 17 -34.96 -4.28 18.77
CA ILE A 17 -35.70 -5.36 18.09
C ILE A 17 -36.47 -4.86 16.83
N LYS A 18 -35.75 -4.46 15.76
CA LYS A 18 -36.34 -4.35 14.38
C LYS A 18 -35.39 -4.20 13.17
N ARG A 19 -34.14 -4.66 13.20
CA ARG A 19 -33.22 -4.63 12.02
C ARG A 19 -33.15 -5.96 11.22
N LYS A 20 -34.21 -6.28 10.46
CA LYS A 20 -34.22 -7.30 9.39
C LYS A 20 -35.24 -6.97 8.29
N SER A 21 -34.90 -6.13 7.30
CA SER A 21 -35.72 -5.94 6.08
C SER A 21 -35.02 -5.24 4.90
N ASN A 22 -34.60 -3.98 5.04
CA ASN A 22 -34.57 -3.08 3.88
C ASN A 22 -33.30 -3.08 3.00
N THR A 23 -32.14 -3.53 3.47
CA THR A 23 -30.88 -3.47 2.68
C THR A 23 -30.76 -4.51 1.54
N GLN A 24 -31.67 -5.48 1.43
CA GLN A 24 -31.54 -6.58 0.45
C GLN A 24 -31.91 -6.19 -1.00
N ARG A 25 -32.47 -5.01 -1.26
CA ARG A 25 -33.16 -4.70 -2.53
C ARG A 25 -32.30 -4.47 -3.79
N ARG A 26 -30.96 -4.51 -3.72
CA ARG A 26 -30.08 -4.29 -4.90
C ARG A 26 -29.29 -5.51 -5.41
N HIS A 27 -29.19 -6.61 -4.66
CA HIS A 27 -28.56 -7.85 -5.15
C HIS A 27 -29.62 -8.91 -5.51
N ARG A 28 -30.16 -8.84 -6.73
CA ARG A 28 -31.00 -9.92 -7.28
C ARG A 28 -30.15 -11.16 -7.58
N ASN A 29 -30.68 -12.33 -7.21
CA ASN A 29 -30.29 -13.68 -7.66
C ASN A 29 -29.00 -14.35 -7.12
N ASN A 30 -28.38 -13.87 -6.03
CA ASN A 30 -27.40 -14.69 -5.29
C ASN A 30 -28.10 -15.64 -4.29
N GLY A 31 -28.85 -16.61 -4.82
CA GLY A 31 -29.37 -17.74 -4.02
C GLY A 31 -28.43 -18.95 -4.06
N PRO A 32 -28.67 -19.99 -3.22
CA PRO A 32 -28.02 -21.28 -3.39
C PRO A 32 -28.24 -21.84 -4.80
N LEU A 33 -27.20 -22.46 -5.36
CA LEU A 33 -27.26 -23.08 -6.69
C LEU A 33 -28.31 -24.21 -6.68
N LYS A 34 -29.36 -24.06 -7.49
CA LYS A 34 -30.41 -25.08 -7.64
C LYS A 34 -30.15 -25.89 -8.91
N PRO A 35 -30.26 -27.23 -8.87
CA PRO A 35 -30.35 -28.04 -10.07
C PRO A 35 -31.49 -27.56 -10.97
N ASN A 36 -31.22 -27.50 -12.27
CA ASN A 36 -32.21 -27.19 -13.30
C ASN A 36 -31.82 -27.97 -14.56
N GLU A 37 -32.53 -29.05 -14.83
CA GLU A 37 -32.22 -30.00 -15.91
C GLU A 37 -32.29 -29.34 -17.29
N GLN A 38 -33.26 -28.44 -17.52
CA GLN A 38 -33.38 -27.71 -18.79
C GLN A 38 -32.18 -26.80 -19.04
N VAL A 39 -31.69 -26.10 -18.01
CA VAL A 39 -30.49 -25.24 -18.12
C VAL A 39 -29.22 -26.08 -18.26
N SER A 40 -29.10 -27.18 -17.51
CA SER A 40 -27.97 -28.10 -17.65
C SER A 40 -27.91 -28.75 -19.04
N GLN A 41 -29.05 -29.22 -19.57
CA GLN A 41 -29.11 -29.83 -20.89
C GLN A 41 -28.81 -28.81 -21.98
N LYS A 42 -29.41 -27.61 -21.94
CA LYS A 42 -29.08 -26.52 -22.88
C LYS A 42 -27.57 -26.22 -22.91
N LEU A 43 -26.94 -26.10 -21.74
CA LEU A 43 -25.49 -25.85 -21.66
C LEU A 43 -24.66 -27.01 -22.21
N LYS A 44 -25.14 -28.25 -22.08
CA LYS A 44 -24.52 -29.45 -22.66
C LYS A 44 -24.67 -29.48 -24.18
N ASP A 45 -25.85 -29.20 -24.71
CA ASP A 45 -26.11 -29.09 -26.16
C ASP A 45 -25.24 -27.98 -26.79
N GLU A 46 -25.12 -26.84 -26.11
CA GLU A 46 -24.25 -25.72 -26.52
C GLU A 46 -22.76 -26.09 -26.46
N LEU A 47 -22.33 -26.84 -25.44
CA LEU A 47 -20.97 -27.37 -25.32
C LEU A 47 -20.66 -28.38 -26.44
N GLU A 48 -21.51 -29.39 -26.66
CA GLU A 48 -21.34 -30.39 -27.71
C GLU A 48 -21.32 -29.74 -29.10
N LYS A 49 -22.18 -28.75 -29.35
CA LYS A 49 -22.16 -27.96 -30.59
C LYS A 49 -20.87 -27.14 -30.76
N MET A 50 -20.34 -26.56 -29.68
CA MET A 50 -19.06 -25.83 -29.70
C MET A 50 -17.89 -26.78 -29.98
N LEU A 51 -17.82 -27.93 -29.30
CA LEU A 51 -16.75 -28.95 -29.47
C LEU A 51 -16.65 -29.44 -30.92
N ASN A 52 -17.79 -29.62 -31.59
CA ASN A 52 -17.87 -30.05 -32.99
C ASN A 52 -17.65 -28.94 -34.02
N SER A 53 -17.46 -27.67 -33.60
CA SER A 53 -17.23 -26.56 -34.53
C SER A 53 -15.82 -26.59 -35.11
N SER A 54 -15.67 -26.29 -36.41
CA SER A 54 -14.36 -26.29 -37.10
C SER A 54 -13.33 -25.36 -36.45
N GLY A 55 -13.77 -24.20 -35.96
CA GLY A 55 -12.95 -23.27 -35.18
C GLY A 55 -12.41 -23.93 -33.90
N TYR A 56 -13.28 -24.51 -33.06
CA TYR A 56 -12.86 -25.16 -31.83
C TYR A 56 -12.00 -26.41 -32.09
N VAL A 57 -12.30 -27.21 -33.11
CA VAL A 57 -11.48 -28.37 -33.50
C VAL A 57 -10.06 -27.94 -33.86
N SER A 58 -9.88 -26.81 -34.55
CA SER A 58 -8.54 -26.25 -34.83
C SER A 58 -7.82 -25.80 -33.54
N MET A 59 -8.53 -25.14 -32.63
CA MET A 59 -8.00 -24.68 -31.34
C MET A 59 -7.70 -25.84 -30.38
N GLY A 60 -8.46 -26.94 -30.45
CA GLY A 60 -8.25 -28.16 -29.69
C GLY A 60 -6.89 -28.81 -29.97
N ARG A 61 -6.38 -28.70 -31.21
CA ARG A 61 -5.01 -29.13 -31.57
C ARG A 61 -3.95 -28.27 -30.88
N VAL A 62 -4.18 -26.96 -30.76
CA VAL A 62 -3.26 -26.06 -30.02
C VAL A 62 -3.30 -26.35 -28.52
N ARG A 63 -4.49 -26.59 -27.96
CA ARG A 63 -4.68 -26.87 -26.53
C ARG A 63 -4.19 -28.26 -26.09
N SER A 64 -4.22 -29.26 -26.97
CA SER A 64 -3.72 -30.61 -26.69
C SER A 64 -2.19 -30.70 -26.61
N ASN A 65 -1.47 -29.74 -27.23
CA ASN A 65 -0.02 -29.61 -27.10
C ASN A 65 0.43 -29.06 -25.72
N LEU A 66 -0.49 -28.60 -24.86
CA LEU A 66 -0.16 -28.11 -23.51
C LEU A 66 -0.09 -29.29 -22.51
N PRO A 67 0.96 -29.41 -21.67
CA PRO A 67 1.11 -30.51 -20.71
C PRO A 67 -0.10 -30.76 -19.81
N ALA A 68 -0.81 -29.71 -19.40
CA ALA A 68 -2.04 -29.84 -18.61
C ALA A 68 -3.09 -30.74 -19.28
N HIS A 69 -3.13 -30.81 -20.62
CA HIS A 69 -4.09 -31.64 -21.37
C HIS A 69 -3.90 -33.14 -21.10
N ALA A 70 -2.65 -33.63 -21.07
CA ALA A 70 -2.36 -35.02 -20.72
C ALA A 70 -2.80 -35.37 -19.27
N PHE A 71 -2.91 -34.36 -18.40
CA PHE A 71 -3.35 -34.49 -17.01
C PHE A 71 -4.84 -34.16 -16.80
N LYS A 72 -5.62 -33.86 -17.86
CA LYS A 72 -7.03 -33.45 -17.76
C LYS A 72 -7.85 -34.37 -16.85
N SER A 73 -7.83 -35.67 -17.13
CA SER A 73 -8.61 -36.69 -16.40
C SER A 73 -8.20 -36.77 -14.92
N THR A 74 -6.90 -36.73 -14.63
CA THR A 74 -6.34 -36.74 -13.26
C THR A 74 -6.74 -35.50 -12.47
N VAL A 75 -6.64 -34.31 -13.08
CA VAL A 75 -7.07 -33.04 -12.47
C VAL A 75 -8.56 -33.06 -12.15
N VAL A 76 -9.39 -33.38 -13.13
CA VAL A 76 -10.85 -33.43 -12.99
C VAL A 76 -11.26 -34.44 -11.91
N LYS A 77 -10.77 -35.68 -11.98
CA LYS A 77 -11.09 -36.73 -10.99
C LYS A 77 -10.71 -36.31 -9.57
N THR A 78 -9.56 -35.68 -9.38
CA THR A 78 -9.07 -35.29 -8.04
C THR A 78 -9.86 -34.11 -7.47
N VAL A 79 -10.14 -33.08 -8.28
CA VAL A 79 -10.90 -31.89 -7.83
C VAL A 79 -12.36 -32.25 -7.54
N LEU A 80 -12.99 -33.08 -8.38
CA LEU A 80 -14.35 -33.55 -8.11
C LEU A 80 -14.41 -34.52 -6.92
N GLY A 81 -13.36 -35.33 -6.69
CA GLY A 81 -13.25 -36.21 -5.52
C GLY A 81 -12.93 -35.52 -4.18
N SER A 82 -12.23 -34.39 -4.19
CA SER A 82 -11.63 -33.77 -2.99
C SER A 82 -12.26 -32.41 -2.66
N GLN A 83 -12.28 -31.97 -1.39
CA GLN A 83 -12.78 -30.61 -1.07
C GLN A 83 -11.75 -29.52 -1.42
N VAL A 84 -10.46 -29.83 -1.27
CA VAL A 84 -9.32 -28.98 -1.66
C VAL A 84 -8.40 -29.79 -2.58
N THR A 85 -7.77 -29.15 -3.55
CA THR A 85 -6.74 -29.77 -4.42
C THR A 85 -5.66 -28.75 -4.79
N ILE A 86 -4.42 -29.19 -4.85
CA ILE A 86 -3.27 -28.38 -5.28
C ILE A 86 -2.86 -28.85 -6.68
N VAL A 87 -2.66 -27.90 -7.60
CA VAL A 87 -2.19 -28.16 -8.96
C VAL A 87 -0.92 -27.34 -9.20
N SER A 88 0.23 -27.99 -9.09
CA SER A 88 1.53 -27.38 -9.38
C SER A 88 2.03 -27.75 -10.77
N GLY A 89 3.01 -27.01 -11.25
CA GLY A 89 3.65 -27.22 -12.56
C GLY A 89 4.27 -25.93 -13.06
N GLU A 90 5.24 -25.98 -13.96
CA GLU A 90 6.01 -24.78 -14.32
C GLU A 90 5.20 -23.70 -15.08
N THR A 91 5.78 -22.51 -15.27
CA THR A 91 5.13 -21.47 -16.07
C THR A 91 5.01 -21.94 -17.53
N GLY A 92 3.82 -21.82 -18.12
CA GLY A 92 3.55 -22.26 -19.50
C GLY A 92 2.94 -23.66 -19.64
N CYS A 93 2.91 -24.50 -18.59
CA CYS A 93 2.33 -25.85 -18.71
C CYS A 93 0.79 -25.89 -18.90
N GLY A 94 0.11 -24.73 -18.80
CA GLY A 94 -1.30 -24.56 -19.15
C GLY A 94 -2.28 -24.37 -17.97
N LYS A 95 -1.85 -24.50 -16.70
CA LYS A 95 -2.72 -24.42 -15.49
C LYS A 95 -3.83 -23.37 -15.59
N THR A 96 -3.44 -22.10 -15.63
CA THR A 96 -4.28 -20.90 -15.59
C THR A 96 -5.40 -20.87 -16.64
N THR A 97 -5.12 -21.33 -17.86
CA THR A 97 -6.10 -21.33 -18.96
C THR A 97 -6.86 -22.64 -19.08
N GLN A 98 -6.23 -23.79 -18.75
CA GLN A 98 -6.80 -25.11 -19.01
C GLN A 98 -7.53 -25.74 -17.82
N VAL A 99 -7.00 -25.64 -16.61
CA VAL A 99 -7.60 -26.29 -15.41
C VAL A 99 -9.03 -25.79 -15.16
N PRO A 100 -9.34 -24.47 -15.22
CA PRO A 100 -10.71 -23.99 -15.09
C PRO A 100 -11.64 -24.55 -16.19
N GLN A 101 -11.17 -24.60 -17.44
CA GLN A 101 -11.97 -25.15 -18.56
C GLN A 101 -12.25 -26.64 -18.39
N PHE A 102 -11.25 -27.44 -17.97
CA PHE A 102 -11.44 -28.88 -17.79
C PHE A 102 -12.53 -29.24 -16.78
N ILE A 103 -12.59 -28.49 -15.68
CA ILE A 103 -13.59 -28.70 -14.62
C ILE A 103 -14.97 -28.17 -15.08
N MET A 104 -15.01 -27.02 -15.74
CA MET A 104 -16.25 -26.44 -16.29
C MET A 104 -16.88 -27.35 -17.35
N ASP A 105 -16.09 -27.83 -18.31
CA ASP A 105 -16.54 -28.69 -19.40
C ASP A 105 -17.03 -30.05 -18.85
N GLU A 106 -16.40 -30.59 -17.79
CA GLU A 106 -16.85 -31.83 -17.14
C GLU A 106 -18.17 -31.65 -16.38
N GLU A 107 -18.29 -30.60 -15.55
CA GLU A 107 -19.54 -30.30 -14.82
C GLU A 107 -20.73 -30.13 -15.78
N ILE A 108 -20.52 -29.48 -16.94
CA ILE A 108 -21.55 -29.35 -17.97
C ILE A 108 -21.86 -30.73 -18.60
N MET A 109 -20.85 -31.50 -19.01
CA MET A 109 -21.05 -32.83 -19.62
C MET A 109 -21.79 -33.81 -18.71
N GLN A 110 -21.53 -33.76 -17.40
CA GLN A 110 -22.20 -34.56 -16.38
C GLN A 110 -23.56 -33.99 -15.92
N GLY A 111 -24.15 -33.05 -16.67
CA GLY A 111 -25.50 -32.53 -16.40
C GLY A 111 -25.60 -31.57 -15.22
N ARG A 112 -24.48 -31.03 -14.72
CA ARG A 112 -24.39 -30.09 -13.59
C ARG A 112 -24.09 -28.64 -14.02
N GLY A 113 -24.21 -28.32 -15.31
CA GLY A 113 -24.00 -26.97 -15.84
C GLY A 113 -24.85 -25.87 -15.17
N ALA A 114 -26.06 -26.19 -14.69
CA ALA A 114 -26.88 -25.26 -13.90
C ALA A 114 -26.28 -24.93 -12.51
N THR A 115 -25.55 -25.88 -11.92
CA THR A 115 -24.87 -25.77 -10.60
C THR A 115 -23.37 -25.49 -10.73
N CYS A 116 -22.87 -25.28 -11.95
CA CYS A 116 -21.49 -24.89 -12.20
C CYS A 116 -21.36 -23.36 -12.14
N ASN A 117 -20.70 -22.84 -11.10
CA ASN A 117 -20.34 -21.42 -11.00
C ASN A 117 -18.98 -21.28 -10.30
N MET A 118 -18.02 -20.71 -11.02
CA MET A 118 -16.60 -20.84 -10.75
C MET A 118 -15.93 -19.47 -10.75
N ILE A 119 -15.17 -19.17 -9.69
CA ILE A 119 -14.34 -17.96 -9.61
C ILE A 119 -12.88 -18.39 -9.67
N CYS A 120 -12.09 -17.75 -10.55
CA CYS A 120 -10.64 -17.90 -10.57
C CYS A 120 -9.98 -16.57 -10.24
N THR A 121 -9.29 -16.51 -9.09
CA THR A 121 -8.55 -15.31 -8.68
C THR A 121 -7.20 -15.22 -9.40
N GLN A 122 -6.79 -13.99 -9.70
CA GLN A 122 -5.52 -13.61 -10.32
C GLN A 122 -4.91 -12.46 -9.51
N PRO A 123 -3.57 -12.40 -9.34
CA PRO A 123 -2.94 -11.37 -8.52
C PRO A 123 -3.02 -9.96 -9.12
N ARG A 124 -3.26 -9.82 -10.44
CA ARG A 124 -3.15 -8.53 -11.16
C ARG A 124 -4.32 -8.32 -12.14
N LYS A 125 -4.81 -7.07 -12.27
CA LYS A 125 -5.93 -6.73 -13.18
C LYS A 125 -5.67 -7.15 -14.63
N ILE A 126 -4.46 -6.90 -15.13
CA ILE A 126 -4.09 -7.25 -16.51
C ILE A 126 -4.10 -8.77 -16.75
N SER A 127 -3.70 -9.57 -15.75
CA SER A 127 -3.79 -11.04 -15.80
C SER A 127 -5.24 -11.51 -15.81
N ALA A 128 -6.10 -10.96 -14.94
CA ALA A 128 -7.53 -11.32 -14.90
C ALA A 128 -8.25 -11.06 -16.23
N ILE A 129 -8.00 -9.91 -16.88
CA ILE A 129 -8.56 -9.59 -18.20
C ILE A 129 -7.94 -10.48 -19.27
N GLY A 130 -6.61 -10.48 -19.42
CA GLY A 130 -5.92 -11.17 -20.51
C GLY A 130 -6.13 -12.70 -20.49
N VAL A 131 -6.21 -13.31 -19.31
CA VAL A 131 -6.55 -14.74 -19.17
C VAL A 131 -8.01 -14.98 -19.56
N ALA A 132 -8.96 -14.15 -19.12
CA ALA A 132 -10.37 -14.33 -19.47
C ALA A 132 -10.60 -14.18 -20.99
N GLU A 133 -9.99 -13.17 -21.61
CA GLU A 133 -10.09 -12.95 -23.07
C GLU A 133 -9.40 -14.07 -23.85
N ARG A 134 -8.25 -14.56 -23.38
CA ARG A 134 -7.57 -15.73 -23.96
C ARG A 134 -8.42 -17.00 -23.85
N VAL A 135 -9.03 -17.25 -22.69
CA VAL A 135 -9.87 -18.44 -22.46
C VAL A 135 -11.18 -18.36 -23.25
N ALA A 136 -11.80 -17.18 -23.38
CA ALA A 136 -12.95 -17.00 -24.28
C ALA A 136 -12.56 -17.25 -25.76
N SER A 137 -11.41 -16.73 -26.20
CA SER A 137 -10.87 -16.98 -27.54
C SER A 137 -10.55 -18.46 -27.79
N GLU A 138 -10.02 -19.18 -26.79
CA GLU A 138 -9.78 -20.63 -26.84
C GLU A 138 -11.05 -21.48 -26.93
N ARG A 139 -12.21 -20.90 -26.63
CA ARG A 139 -13.55 -21.49 -26.81
C ARG A 139 -14.26 -21.02 -28.08
N CYS A 140 -13.64 -20.12 -28.84
CA CYS A 140 -14.27 -19.39 -29.94
C CYS A 140 -15.51 -18.57 -29.51
N GLU A 141 -15.59 -18.18 -28.24
CA GLU A 141 -16.67 -17.40 -27.64
C GLU A 141 -16.33 -15.90 -27.56
N LYS A 142 -17.36 -15.05 -27.37
CA LYS A 142 -17.17 -13.66 -26.96
C LYS A 142 -17.00 -13.59 -25.44
N ILE A 143 -16.00 -12.84 -24.98
CA ILE A 143 -15.79 -12.58 -23.55
C ILE A 143 -17.03 -11.88 -22.95
N GLY A 144 -17.60 -12.48 -21.90
CA GLY A 144 -18.91 -12.14 -21.32
C GLY A 144 -19.97 -13.23 -21.49
N ASN A 145 -19.73 -14.24 -22.34
CA ASN A 145 -20.55 -15.45 -22.48
C ASN A 145 -20.29 -16.42 -21.30
N THR A 146 -19.94 -17.70 -21.55
CA THR A 146 -19.66 -18.67 -20.47
C THR A 146 -18.44 -18.27 -19.63
N VAL A 147 -17.51 -17.54 -20.24
CA VAL A 147 -16.30 -16.99 -19.63
C VAL A 147 -16.42 -15.48 -19.53
N GLY A 148 -16.06 -14.91 -18.36
CA GLY A 148 -16.10 -13.48 -18.09
C GLY A 148 -15.06 -13.03 -17.07
N TYR A 149 -15.03 -11.73 -16.74
CA TYR A 149 -14.17 -11.20 -15.68
C TYR A 149 -14.88 -10.14 -14.82
N ALA A 150 -14.38 -9.96 -13.58
CA ALA A 150 -14.71 -8.82 -12.73
C ALA A 150 -13.46 -8.31 -12.00
N VAL A 151 -13.09 -7.06 -12.27
CA VAL A 151 -11.92 -6.39 -11.70
C VAL A 151 -12.31 -5.00 -11.19
N ARG A 152 -11.43 -4.34 -10.44
CA ARG A 152 -11.74 -3.02 -9.89
C ARG A 152 -12.11 -2.02 -11.01
N GLY A 153 -13.34 -1.51 -10.93
CA GLY A 153 -13.91 -0.51 -11.84
C GLY A 153 -14.41 -1.05 -13.19
N GLU A 154 -14.40 -2.37 -13.43
CA GLU A 154 -14.68 -2.94 -14.76
C GLU A 154 -15.11 -4.41 -14.67
N THR A 155 -16.26 -4.76 -15.25
CA THR A 155 -16.84 -6.12 -15.19
C THR A 155 -17.47 -6.48 -16.54
N LYS A 156 -17.27 -7.73 -16.97
CA LYS A 156 -17.75 -8.27 -18.25
C LYS A 156 -18.23 -9.71 -18.06
N VAL A 157 -19.51 -9.84 -17.69
CA VAL A 157 -20.22 -11.12 -17.42
C VAL A 157 -21.68 -11.02 -17.88
N SER A 158 -22.35 -12.16 -17.98
CA SER A 158 -23.79 -12.30 -18.26
C SER A 158 -24.45 -13.27 -17.26
N SER A 159 -25.75 -13.58 -17.45
CA SER A 159 -26.43 -14.68 -16.75
C SER A 159 -25.82 -16.06 -17.04
N ASP A 160 -25.14 -16.17 -18.17
CA ASP A 160 -24.69 -17.44 -18.74
C ASP A 160 -23.22 -17.72 -18.39
N THR A 161 -22.54 -16.74 -17.76
CA THR A 161 -21.16 -16.90 -17.26
C THR A 161 -21.09 -17.96 -16.16
N LYS A 162 -20.24 -18.97 -16.39
CA LYS A 162 -19.93 -20.07 -15.47
C LYS A 162 -18.51 -19.96 -14.90
N LEU A 163 -17.60 -19.31 -15.61
CA LEU A 163 -16.23 -19.05 -15.19
C LEU A 163 -15.92 -17.55 -15.18
N GLN A 164 -15.70 -17.00 -13.99
CA GLN A 164 -15.36 -15.59 -13.77
C GLN A 164 -13.92 -15.46 -13.28
N PHE A 165 -13.05 -14.81 -14.06
CA PHE A 165 -11.72 -14.40 -13.60
C PHE A 165 -11.80 -13.08 -12.83
N VAL A 166 -11.19 -13.02 -11.64
CA VAL A 166 -11.26 -11.83 -10.77
C VAL A 166 -9.90 -11.50 -10.17
N THR A 167 -9.71 -10.27 -9.71
CA THR A 167 -8.59 -9.96 -8.80
C THR A 167 -8.91 -10.41 -7.37
N THR A 168 -7.92 -10.87 -6.59
CA THR A 168 -8.12 -11.39 -5.22
C THR A 168 -8.96 -10.45 -4.33
N GLY A 169 -8.67 -9.15 -4.33
CA GLY A 169 -9.44 -8.12 -3.61
C GLY A 169 -10.92 -7.96 -4.02
N VAL A 170 -11.35 -8.47 -5.19
CA VAL A 170 -12.77 -8.52 -5.58
C VAL A 170 -13.48 -9.69 -4.89
N LEU A 171 -12.83 -10.86 -4.80
CA LEU A 171 -13.36 -11.99 -4.05
C LEU A 171 -13.36 -11.71 -2.53
N LEU A 172 -12.33 -11.04 -2.01
CA LEU A 172 -12.30 -10.58 -0.61
C LEU A 172 -13.47 -9.63 -0.30
N ARG A 173 -13.79 -8.68 -1.19
CA ARG A 173 -14.98 -7.82 -0.98
C ARG A 173 -16.28 -8.59 -1.05
N ARG A 174 -16.40 -9.58 -1.94
CA ARG A 174 -17.57 -10.47 -1.93
C ARG A 174 -17.67 -11.22 -0.61
N LEU A 175 -16.58 -11.74 -0.05
CA LEU A 175 -16.57 -12.42 1.26
C LEU A 175 -16.99 -11.52 2.45
N GLN A 176 -16.89 -10.19 2.33
CA GLN A 176 -17.42 -9.25 3.34
C GLN A 176 -18.95 -9.18 3.31
N SER A 177 -19.58 -9.25 2.13
CA SER A 177 -21.04 -9.19 1.96
C SER A 177 -21.73 -10.57 1.91
N ASP A 178 -20.99 -11.60 1.54
CA ASP A 178 -21.40 -12.99 1.28
C ASP A 178 -20.37 -13.94 1.93
N PRO A 179 -20.38 -14.09 3.27
CA PRO A 179 -19.35 -14.84 4.01
C PRO A 179 -19.40 -16.36 3.86
N THR A 180 -20.30 -16.89 3.02
CA THR A 180 -20.40 -18.31 2.66
C THR A 180 -20.19 -18.59 1.17
N LEU A 181 -20.04 -17.56 0.33
CA LEU A 181 -19.98 -17.65 -1.13
C LEU A 181 -21.19 -18.40 -1.71
N ASP A 182 -22.38 -17.94 -1.34
CA ASP A 182 -23.63 -18.50 -1.82
C ASP A 182 -23.79 -18.21 -3.32
N GLY A 183 -24.21 -19.23 -4.06
CA GLY A 183 -24.23 -19.19 -5.52
C GLY A 183 -22.92 -19.62 -6.20
N ILE A 184 -21.84 -19.94 -5.46
CA ILE A 184 -20.55 -20.43 -6.01
C ILE A 184 -20.35 -21.91 -5.67
N SER A 185 -19.83 -22.71 -6.61
CA SER A 185 -19.42 -24.12 -6.38
C SER A 185 -17.91 -24.34 -6.41
N HIS A 186 -17.15 -23.54 -7.17
CA HIS A 186 -15.69 -23.66 -7.25
C HIS A 186 -14.96 -22.32 -7.04
N VAL A 187 -13.90 -22.32 -6.25
CA VAL A 187 -12.96 -21.20 -6.10
C VAL A 187 -11.53 -21.67 -6.43
N MET A 188 -10.96 -21.08 -7.48
CA MET A 188 -9.57 -21.26 -7.89
C MET A 188 -8.74 -20.07 -7.41
N ILE A 189 -7.57 -20.36 -6.85
CA ILE A 189 -6.57 -19.35 -6.51
C ILE A 189 -5.33 -19.65 -7.34
N ASP A 190 -5.04 -18.78 -8.30
CA ASP A 190 -3.86 -18.90 -9.14
C ASP A 190 -2.67 -18.14 -8.58
N GLU A 191 -1.48 -18.52 -9.02
CA GLU A 191 -0.21 -17.91 -8.63
C GLU A 191 -0.01 -17.82 -7.09
N VAL A 192 -0.52 -18.78 -6.30
CA VAL A 192 -0.45 -18.76 -4.81
C VAL A 192 0.96 -18.61 -4.24
N HIS A 193 1.96 -18.93 -5.05
CA HIS A 193 3.37 -18.81 -4.74
C HIS A 193 3.92 -17.37 -4.78
N GLU A 194 3.18 -16.38 -5.30
CA GLU A 194 3.52 -14.94 -5.12
C GLU A 194 3.31 -14.49 -3.64
N ARG A 195 2.60 -15.28 -2.81
CA ARG A 195 2.45 -15.09 -1.34
C ARG A 195 2.13 -13.64 -0.91
N SER A 196 1.22 -13.02 -1.65
CA SER A 196 0.71 -11.66 -1.38
C SER A 196 -0.26 -11.63 -0.20
N VAL A 197 -0.37 -10.45 0.44
CA VAL A 197 -1.20 -10.24 1.64
C VAL A 197 -2.66 -10.67 1.40
N ASP A 198 -3.25 -10.25 0.29
CA ASP A 198 -4.61 -10.61 -0.12
C ASP A 198 -4.79 -12.12 -0.32
N SER A 199 -3.78 -12.81 -0.85
CA SER A 199 -3.84 -14.25 -1.14
C SER A 199 -3.78 -15.07 0.14
N ASP A 200 -2.80 -14.81 1.01
CA ASP A 200 -2.69 -15.44 2.31
C ASP A 200 -3.93 -15.19 3.19
N PHE A 201 -4.47 -13.97 3.17
CA PHE A 201 -5.70 -13.62 3.88
C PHE A 201 -6.93 -14.38 3.33
N LEU A 202 -7.08 -14.47 2.01
CA LEU A 202 -8.12 -15.27 1.36
C LEU A 202 -8.03 -16.74 1.78
N LEU A 203 -6.82 -17.30 1.89
CA LEU A 203 -6.60 -18.69 2.34
C LEU A 203 -7.00 -18.92 3.80
N ILE A 204 -6.91 -17.92 4.68
CA ILE A 204 -7.45 -18.00 6.05
C ILE A 204 -8.99 -18.03 6.00
N ILE A 205 -9.61 -17.11 5.26
CA ILE A 205 -11.08 -17.01 5.19
C ILE A 205 -11.68 -18.29 4.58
N LEU A 206 -11.16 -18.78 3.46
CA LEU A 206 -11.66 -20.00 2.82
C LEU A 206 -11.50 -21.23 3.72
N ARG A 207 -10.45 -21.32 4.54
CA ARG A 207 -10.29 -22.41 5.53
C ARG A 207 -11.42 -22.40 6.58
N GLU A 208 -12.06 -21.27 6.84
CA GLU A 208 -13.27 -21.18 7.67
C GLU A 208 -14.56 -21.42 6.86
N VAL A 209 -14.66 -20.95 5.61
CA VAL A 209 -15.81 -21.23 4.72
C VAL A 209 -15.95 -22.74 4.45
N LEU A 210 -14.84 -23.44 4.19
CA LEU A 210 -14.78 -24.88 3.94
C LEU A 210 -15.21 -25.74 5.14
N LYS A 211 -15.29 -25.18 6.36
CA LYS A 211 -15.91 -25.85 7.51
C LYS A 211 -17.44 -25.86 7.39
N LYS A 212 -18.02 -24.80 6.82
CA LYS A 212 -19.48 -24.58 6.67
C LYS A 212 -20.04 -25.15 5.36
N ARG A 213 -19.38 -24.88 4.24
CA ARG A 213 -19.77 -25.32 2.88
C ARG A 213 -18.92 -26.54 2.49
N LYS A 214 -19.49 -27.75 2.58
CA LYS A 214 -18.84 -29.02 2.22
C LYS A 214 -18.92 -29.37 0.73
N ASP A 215 -19.84 -28.72 0.04
CA ASP A 215 -20.03 -28.69 -1.41
C ASP A 215 -18.99 -27.83 -2.13
N LEU A 216 -18.51 -26.75 -1.50
CA LEU A 216 -17.55 -25.82 -2.10
C LEU A 216 -16.19 -26.49 -2.34
N LYS A 217 -15.73 -26.41 -3.60
CA LYS A 217 -14.42 -26.88 -4.05
C LYS A 217 -13.40 -25.74 -4.06
N VAL A 218 -12.19 -25.98 -3.55
CA VAL A 218 -11.06 -25.04 -3.64
C VAL A 218 -9.88 -25.65 -4.39
N VAL A 219 -9.34 -24.94 -5.38
CA VAL A 219 -8.19 -25.36 -6.17
C VAL A 219 -7.07 -24.33 -6.07
N LEU A 220 -5.88 -24.76 -5.65
CA LEU A 220 -4.70 -23.90 -5.49
C LEU A 220 -3.72 -24.17 -6.63
N MET A 221 -3.42 -23.17 -7.45
CA MET A 221 -2.53 -23.31 -8.61
C MET A 221 -1.19 -22.59 -8.37
N SER A 222 -0.08 -23.31 -8.55
CA SER A 222 1.28 -22.84 -8.23
C SER A 222 2.26 -23.08 -9.38
N ALA A 223 3.14 -22.11 -9.64
CA ALA A 223 4.27 -22.28 -10.57
C ALA A 223 5.52 -22.92 -9.92
N THR A 224 5.47 -23.23 -8.62
CA THR A 224 6.63 -23.69 -7.81
C THR A 224 6.35 -25.00 -7.08
N ILE A 225 7.43 -25.74 -6.81
CA ILE A 225 7.43 -27.14 -6.32
C ILE A 225 7.02 -27.27 -4.84
N ASN A 226 6.85 -26.18 -4.08
CA ASN A 226 6.50 -26.23 -2.64
C ASN A 226 5.01 -26.58 -2.39
N GLN A 227 4.60 -27.74 -2.88
CA GLN A 227 3.27 -28.36 -2.71
C GLN A 227 3.01 -28.71 -1.25
N ALA A 228 4.04 -29.18 -0.54
CA ALA A 228 3.95 -29.64 0.85
C ALA A 228 3.45 -28.55 1.80
N LEU A 229 3.89 -27.30 1.64
CA LEU A 229 3.43 -26.16 2.46
C LEU A 229 1.91 -25.99 2.41
N PHE A 230 1.34 -25.93 1.19
CA PHE A 230 -0.10 -25.78 0.99
C PHE A 230 -0.88 -27.05 1.36
N SER A 231 -0.32 -28.23 1.12
CA SER A 231 -0.95 -29.51 1.47
C SER A 231 -1.10 -29.65 2.97
N ASN A 232 -0.03 -29.41 3.73
CA ASN A 232 -0.02 -29.43 5.20
C ASN A 232 -1.00 -28.40 5.78
N TYR A 233 -1.02 -27.17 5.23
CA TYR A 233 -1.93 -26.12 5.67
C TYR A 233 -3.42 -26.47 5.46
N PHE A 234 -3.76 -27.20 4.39
CA PHE A 234 -5.08 -27.76 4.15
C PHE A 234 -5.23 -29.23 4.59
N ASN A 235 -4.51 -29.62 5.65
CA ASN A 235 -4.66 -30.90 6.37
C ASN A 235 -4.39 -32.15 5.49
N GLY A 236 -3.37 -32.10 4.63
CA GLY A 236 -3.01 -33.20 3.72
C GLY A 236 -3.76 -33.19 2.38
N ALA A 237 -4.15 -32.00 1.89
CA ALA A 237 -4.87 -31.88 0.62
C ALA A 237 -4.05 -32.46 -0.55
N PRO A 238 -4.66 -33.24 -1.47
CA PRO A 238 -3.95 -33.90 -2.55
C PRO A 238 -3.34 -32.88 -3.52
N ALA A 239 -2.12 -33.17 -3.96
CA ALA A 239 -1.38 -32.36 -4.90
C ALA A 239 -1.11 -33.11 -6.20
N ILE A 240 -1.20 -32.39 -7.32
CA ILE A 240 -0.93 -32.87 -8.67
C ILE A 240 0.21 -32.03 -9.24
N GLU A 241 1.24 -32.69 -9.76
CA GLU A 241 2.32 -32.03 -10.49
C GLU A 241 2.14 -32.24 -12.00
N ILE A 242 1.85 -31.16 -12.71
CA ILE A 242 1.80 -31.10 -14.16
C ILE A 242 3.21 -30.73 -14.64
N PRO A 243 3.93 -31.62 -15.37
CA PRO A 243 5.29 -31.34 -15.82
C PRO A 243 5.34 -30.10 -16.73
N GLY A 244 6.44 -29.35 -16.64
CA GLY A 244 6.70 -28.22 -17.52
C GLY A 244 7.10 -28.69 -18.92
N PHE A 245 6.57 -28.03 -19.96
CA PHE A 245 7.20 -28.02 -21.29
C PHE A 245 8.02 -26.73 -21.43
N THR A 246 8.89 -26.47 -20.45
CA THR A 246 10.01 -25.56 -20.68
C THR A 246 11.05 -26.36 -21.45
N HIS A 247 11.40 -25.90 -22.65
CA HIS A 247 12.55 -26.44 -23.36
C HIS A 247 13.81 -26.27 -22.50
N PRO A 248 14.84 -27.12 -22.68
CA PRO A 248 16.07 -27.03 -21.89
C PRO A 248 16.69 -25.62 -22.00
N VAL A 249 17.00 -25.05 -20.84
CA VAL A 249 17.74 -23.79 -20.72
C VAL A 249 19.09 -24.09 -20.09
N GLU A 250 20.16 -23.73 -20.79
CA GLU A 250 21.54 -23.88 -20.30
C GLU A 250 21.87 -22.73 -19.34
N ASP A 251 22.48 -23.05 -18.19
CA ASP A 251 22.78 -22.08 -17.12
C ASP A 251 24.28 -21.80 -17.04
N PHE A 252 24.67 -20.56 -17.40
CA PHE A 252 26.03 -20.05 -17.26
C PHE A 252 26.10 -19.12 -16.05
N TYR A 253 27.01 -19.39 -15.13
CA TYR A 253 27.26 -18.59 -13.94
C TYR A 253 28.38 -17.56 -14.18
N LEU A 254 28.62 -16.67 -13.22
CA LEU A 254 29.61 -15.59 -13.36
C LEU A 254 31.00 -16.11 -13.75
N GLU A 255 31.42 -17.24 -13.16
CA GLU A 255 32.64 -17.97 -13.50
C GLU A 255 32.68 -18.43 -14.97
N ASP A 256 31.56 -18.91 -15.51
CA ASP A 256 31.45 -19.34 -16.90
C ASP A 256 31.45 -18.14 -17.87
N ILE A 257 30.68 -17.10 -17.54
CA ILE A 257 30.56 -15.87 -18.35
C ILE A 257 31.92 -15.17 -18.50
N LEU A 258 32.68 -15.04 -17.41
CA LEU A 258 34.00 -14.42 -17.42
C LEU A 258 35.01 -15.20 -18.26
N ASP A 259 34.94 -16.53 -18.26
CA ASP A 259 35.86 -17.38 -19.04
C ASP A 259 35.55 -17.35 -20.54
N MET A 260 34.25 -17.34 -20.90
CA MET A 260 33.76 -17.24 -22.28
C MET A 260 34.03 -15.87 -22.89
N THR A 261 33.69 -14.79 -22.19
CA THR A 261 33.91 -13.41 -22.66
C THR A 261 35.37 -12.98 -22.57
N SER A 262 36.20 -13.69 -21.78
CA SER A 262 37.55 -13.28 -21.39
C SER A 262 37.61 -11.85 -20.84
N TYR A 263 36.53 -11.42 -20.17
CA TYR A 263 36.32 -10.04 -19.74
C TYR A 263 37.22 -9.65 -18.55
N VAL A 264 37.94 -8.54 -18.71
CA VAL A 264 38.79 -7.95 -17.66
C VAL A 264 37.99 -6.90 -16.90
N SER A 265 37.52 -7.20 -15.68
CA SER A 265 36.79 -6.21 -14.89
C SER A 265 37.71 -5.07 -14.40
N HIS A 266 37.31 -3.84 -14.71
CA HIS A 266 37.95 -2.64 -14.19
C HIS A 266 37.51 -2.28 -12.76
N MET A 267 36.58 -3.04 -12.15
CA MET A 267 36.11 -2.74 -10.79
C MET A 267 37.23 -2.78 -9.74
N PRO A 268 37.23 -1.86 -8.76
CA PRO A 268 38.20 -1.86 -7.68
C PRO A 268 37.97 -3.03 -6.72
N MET A 269 39.06 -3.61 -6.19
CA MET A 269 38.99 -4.62 -5.14
C MET A 269 38.52 -4.03 -3.80
N VAL A 270 37.65 -4.75 -3.11
CA VAL A 270 37.13 -4.38 -1.79
C VAL A 270 38.22 -4.61 -0.72
N LYS A 271 38.65 -3.53 -0.05
CA LYS A 271 39.52 -3.64 1.13
C LYS A 271 38.67 -3.95 2.37
N ASN A 272 38.70 -5.20 2.83
CA ASN A 272 38.14 -5.59 4.13
C ASN A 272 38.73 -4.67 5.22
N THR A 273 37.87 -3.92 5.89
CA THR A 273 38.25 -2.83 6.81
C THR A 273 37.67 -3.00 8.23
N LYS A 274 37.09 -4.18 8.52
CA LYS A 274 36.59 -4.57 9.85
C LYS A 274 36.80 -6.07 10.10
N ASN A 275 38.04 -6.39 10.51
CA ASN A 275 38.45 -7.42 11.47
C ASN A 275 39.93 -7.71 11.26
N SER A 276 40.78 -7.00 11.99
CA SER A 276 42.16 -7.43 12.25
C SER A 276 42.10 -8.45 13.40
N ASP A 277 42.03 -9.73 13.05
CA ASP A 277 42.58 -10.89 13.77
C ASP A 277 41.96 -12.20 13.24
N GLU A 278 42.26 -12.52 11.98
CA GLU A 278 42.26 -13.89 11.47
C GLU A 278 43.29 -13.99 10.33
N THR A 279 44.03 -15.09 10.26
CA THR A 279 45.35 -15.15 9.59
C THR A 279 45.32 -14.95 8.08
N SER A 280 46.27 -14.13 7.59
CA SER A 280 46.79 -14.11 6.21
C SER A 280 45.75 -13.98 5.07
N THR A 281 45.17 -12.80 4.92
CA THR A 281 44.60 -12.31 3.65
C THR A 281 45.39 -11.12 3.08
N SER A 282 46.72 -11.29 2.95
CA SER A 282 47.63 -10.31 2.36
C SER A 282 47.28 -10.02 0.90
N SER A 283 47.22 -8.73 0.54
CA SER A 283 46.52 -8.25 -0.67
C SER A 283 47.20 -8.54 -2.02
N HIS A 284 48.34 -9.24 -2.05
CA HIS A 284 48.97 -9.78 -3.25
C HIS A 284 49.60 -11.14 -2.93
N LEU A 285 48.90 -12.22 -3.28
CA LEU A 285 49.51 -13.54 -3.39
C LEU A 285 50.44 -13.57 -4.63
N PRO A 286 51.66 -14.12 -4.53
CA PRO A 286 52.57 -14.33 -5.67
C PRO A 286 51.94 -15.06 -6.87
N LYS A 287 52.57 -14.96 -8.04
CA LYS A 287 52.27 -15.86 -9.17
C LYS A 287 52.52 -17.31 -8.73
N GLY A 288 51.48 -18.14 -8.78
CA GLY A 288 51.50 -19.53 -8.31
C GLY A 288 50.79 -19.76 -6.98
N GLU A 289 50.63 -18.74 -6.14
CA GLU A 289 49.86 -18.84 -4.90
C GLU A 289 48.39 -18.44 -5.09
N TRP A 290 47.51 -19.17 -4.42
CA TRP A 290 46.06 -19.09 -4.58
C TRP A 290 45.36 -19.18 -3.22
N ALA A 291 44.35 -18.32 -2.99
CA ALA A 291 43.57 -18.42 -1.78
C ALA A 291 42.71 -19.70 -1.81
N GLN A 292 42.44 -20.31 -0.66
CA GLN A 292 41.77 -21.62 -0.56
C GLN A 292 40.42 -21.70 -1.30
N TRP A 293 39.70 -20.57 -1.42
CA TRP A 293 38.44 -20.47 -2.16
C TRP A 293 38.58 -20.43 -3.70
N GLN A 294 39.78 -20.16 -4.21
CA GLN A 294 40.10 -20.10 -5.65
C GLN A 294 40.50 -21.47 -6.22
N ILE A 295 41.10 -22.34 -5.39
CA ILE A 295 41.60 -23.65 -5.79
C ILE A 295 40.49 -24.50 -6.47
N PRO A 296 39.25 -24.59 -5.94
CA PRO A 296 38.17 -25.37 -6.56
C PRO A 296 37.68 -24.85 -7.92
N TYR A 297 38.11 -23.66 -8.36
CA TYR A 297 37.86 -23.15 -9.72
C TYR A 297 38.98 -23.57 -10.67
N LEU A 298 40.23 -23.59 -10.21
CA LEU A 298 41.37 -24.05 -11.00
C LEU A 298 41.31 -25.57 -11.23
N GLU A 299 40.90 -26.34 -10.22
CA GLU A 299 40.63 -27.78 -10.31
C GLU A 299 39.50 -28.11 -11.31
N LYS A 300 38.55 -27.18 -11.52
CA LYS A 300 37.49 -27.28 -12.54
C LYS A 300 37.92 -26.80 -13.93
N GLY A 301 39.16 -26.35 -14.10
CA GLY A 301 39.73 -25.95 -15.38
C GLY A 301 39.45 -24.50 -15.81
N TYR A 302 38.89 -23.63 -14.94
CA TYR A 302 38.74 -22.20 -15.27
C TYR A 302 40.12 -21.54 -15.38
N LYS A 303 40.29 -20.63 -16.37
CA LYS A 303 41.58 -19.98 -16.64
C LYS A 303 42.06 -19.16 -15.43
N GLU A 304 43.37 -19.10 -15.19
CA GLU A 304 43.96 -18.29 -14.10
C GLU A 304 43.47 -16.82 -14.15
N HIS A 305 43.32 -16.23 -15.34
CA HIS A 305 42.76 -14.89 -15.47
C HIS A 305 41.34 -14.79 -14.92
N THR A 306 40.45 -15.71 -15.30
CA THR A 306 39.07 -15.81 -14.82
C THR A 306 39.01 -15.88 -13.29
N VAL A 307 39.85 -16.73 -12.69
CA VAL A 307 39.93 -16.92 -11.23
C VAL A 307 40.50 -15.70 -10.49
N ARG A 308 41.37 -14.92 -11.13
CA ARG A 308 41.83 -13.62 -10.61
C ARG A 308 40.80 -12.50 -10.80
N THR A 309 40.01 -12.52 -11.86
CA THR A 309 38.93 -11.54 -12.10
C THR A 309 37.72 -11.78 -11.20
N LEU A 310 37.35 -13.05 -10.93
CA LEU A 310 36.32 -13.44 -9.94
C LEU A 310 36.56 -12.81 -8.55
N ALA A 311 37.81 -12.64 -8.14
CA ALA A 311 38.17 -12.00 -6.87
C ALA A 311 37.71 -10.53 -6.75
N ARG A 312 37.39 -9.84 -7.86
CA ARG A 312 36.81 -8.49 -7.86
C ARG A 312 35.29 -8.47 -7.64
N TYR A 313 34.62 -9.60 -7.84
CA TYR A 313 33.18 -9.77 -7.61
C TYR A 313 32.88 -10.37 -6.24
N ARG A 314 33.84 -11.08 -5.62
CA ARG A 314 33.67 -11.66 -4.29
C ARG A 314 33.42 -10.56 -3.26
N ASN A 315 32.23 -10.58 -2.66
CA ASN A 315 31.70 -9.57 -1.74
C ASN A 315 31.51 -8.16 -2.34
N GLN A 316 31.32 -8.07 -3.66
CA GLN A 316 30.94 -6.84 -4.36
C GLN A 316 29.41 -6.67 -4.36
N ASP A 317 28.91 -5.53 -3.87
CA ASP A 317 27.48 -5.16 -3.88
C ASP A 317 27.09 -4.22 -5.04
N LYS A 318 27.82 -4.32 -6.16
CA LYS A 318 27.61 -3.49 -7.35
C LYS A 318 27.46 -4.36 -8.59
N ILE A 319 26.54 -3.96 -9.45
CA ILE A 319 26.35 -4.53 -10.79
C ILE A 319 27.43 -3.97 -11.73
N ASP A 320 28.09 -4.85 -12.48
CA ASP A 320 29.08 -4.51 -13.49
C ASP A 320 28.41 -4.42 -14.87
N TYR A 321 28.01 -3.20 -15.27
CA TYR A 321 27.30 -2.95 -16.52
C TYR A 321 28.16 -3.23 -17.76
N GLU A 322 29.48 -3.14 -17.65
CA GLU A 322 30.41 -3.46 -18.74
C GLU A 322 30.50 -4.97 -18.98
N LEU A 323 30.44 -5.79 -17.92
CA LEU A 323 30.30 -7.24 -18.05
C LEU A 323 28.96 -7.61 -18.71
N ILE A 324 27.86 -6.95 -18.35
CA ILE A 324 26.54 -7.16 -19.00
C ILE A 324 26.63 -6.84 -20.50
N ALA A 325 27.21 -5.71 -20.86
CA ALA A 325 27.36 -5.30 -22.25
C ALA A 325 28.31 -6.24 -23.02
N GLY A 326 29.39 -6.73 -22.38
CA GLY A 326 30.27 -7.76 -22.91
C GLY A 326 29.57 -9.10 -23.14
N ALA A 327 28.71 -9.54 -22.21
CA ALA A 327 27.92 -10.76 -22.36
C ALA A 327 26.87 -10.63 -23.49
N VAL A 328 26.20 -9.48 -23.62
CA VAL A 328 25.31 -9.21 -24.77
C VAL A 328 26.08 -9.21 -26.07
N LYS A 329 27.26 -8.56 -26.14
CA LYS A 329 28.09 -8.58 -27.34
C LYS A 329 28.56 -10.00 -27.70
N TYR A 330 28.93 -10.81 -26.73
CA TYR A 330 29.24 -12.23 -26.96
C TYR A 330 28.05 -12.99 -27.58
N ILE A 331 26.83 -12.77 -27.06
CA ILE A 331 25.59 -13.37 -27.61
C ILE A 331 25.28 -12.87 -29.02
N VAL A 332 25.55 -11.59 -29.33
CA VAL A 332 25.41 -11.02 -30.68
C VAL A 332 26.43 -11.62 -31.65
N ASP A 333 27.71 -11.64 -31.27
CA ASP A 333 28.82 -12.02 -32.14
C ASP A 333 28.91 -13.54 -32.41
N ASN A 334 28.46 -14.39 -31.47
CA ASN A 334 28.74 -15.84 -31.51
C ASN A 334 27.49 -16.75 -31.61
N GLU A 335 26.29 -16.31 -31.21
CA GLU A 335 25.11 -17.20 -31.15
C GLU A 335 24.26 -17.12 -32.44
N THR A 336 24.36 -18.16 -33.27
CA THR A 336 23.77 -18.25 -34.62
C THR A 336 22.32 -18.75 -34.67
N VAL A 337 21.61 -18.82 -33.55
CA VAL A 337 20.22 -19.34 -33.48
C VAL A 337 19.26 -18.39 -34.20
N LYS A 338 18.47 -18.88 -35.16
CA LYS A 338 17.45 -18.08 -35.87
C LYS A 338 16.03 -18.54 -35.56
N ILE A 339 15.07 -17.61 -35.53
CA ILE A 339 13.65 -17.90 -35.33
C ILE A 339 12.99 -18.22 -36.68
N GLU A 340 11.92 -19.02 -36.66
CA GLU A 340 11.07 -19.26 -37.84
C GLU A 340 10.52 -17.93 -38.37
N GLY A 341 10.49 -17.77 -39.70
CA GLY A 341 10.26 -16.46 -40.33
C GLY A 341 11.52 -15.58 -40.44
N GLY A 342 12.68 -16.06 -39.98
CA GLY A 342 13.98 -15.41 -40.20
C GLY A 342 14.37 -14.33 -39.20
N SER A 343 13.58 -14.13 -38.13
CA SER A 343 13.82 -13.11 -37.11
C SER A 343 14.96 -13.47 -36.16
N GLU A 344 15.68 -12.45 -35.70
CA GLU A 344 16.71 -12.56 -34.67
C GLU A 344 16.15 -12.85 -33.26
N PRO A 345 16.78 -13.75 -32.48
CA PRO A 345 16.35 -14.12 -31.11
C PRO A 345 16.52 -12.98 -30.09
N ALA A 346 15.49 -12.73 -29.29
CA ALA A 346 15.48 -11.65 -28.32
C ALA A 346 16.25 -11.98 -27.01
N ILE A 347 16.85 -10.94 -26.44
CA ILE A 347 17.56 -10.95 -25.17
C ILE A 347 16.71 -10.24 -24.10
N LEU A 348 16.56 -10.84 -22.92
CA LEU A 348 15.87 -10.26 -21.77
C LEU A 348 16.82 -10.14 -20.57
N ILE A 349 17.04 -8.91 -20.09
CA ILE A 349 18.01 -8.59 -19.04
C ILE A 349 17.27 -8.14 -17.78
N PHE A 350 17.49 -8.80 -16.64
CA PHE A 350 16.84 -8.46 -15.36
C PHE A 350 17.71 -7.54 -14.49
N MET A 351 17.15 -6.37 -14.12
CA MET A 351 17.76 -5.32 -13.31
C MET A 351 16.93 -4.98 -12.07
N PRO A 352 17.54 -4.51 -10.97
CA PRO A 352 16.82 -4.23 -9.73
C PRO A 352 16.00 -2.93 -9.75
N GLY A 353 16.23 -2.01 -10.70
CA GLY A 353 15.53 -0.72 -10.74
C GLY A 353 15.84 0.16 -11.94
N ALA A 354 15.12 1.30 -12.04
CA ALA A 354 15.14 2.17 -13.22
C ALA A 354 16.48 2.87 -13.50
N MET A 355 17.26 3.23 -12.47
CA MET A 355 18.59 3.83 -12.67
C MET A 355 19.59 2.78 -13.15
N GLU A 356 19.42 1.52 -12.72
CA GLU A 356 20.26 0.41 -13.11
C GLU A 356 19.92 -0.06 -14.54
N ILE A 357 18.64 0.03 -14.93
CA ILE A 357 18.21 -0.08 -16.34
C ILE A 357 18.89 1.00 -17.19
N LYS A 358 18.87 2.28 -16.81
CA LYS A 358 19.52 3.34 -17.63
C LYS A 358 21.01 3.08 -17.83
N ARG A 359 21.75 2.76 -16.77
CA ARG A 359 23.19 2.44 -16.85
C ARG A 359 23.49 1.20 -17.70
N CYS A 360 22.62 0.20 -17.65
CA CYS A 360 22.72 -0.95 -18.53
C CYS A 360 22.48 -0.56 -20.00
N VAL A 361 21.48 0.29 -20.29
CA VAL A 361 21.21 0.77 -21.65
C VAL A 361 22.35 1.64 -22.19
N GLU A 362 22.92 2.51 -21.35
CA GLU A 362 24.11 3.32 -21.67
C GLU A 362 25.30 2.42 -22.05
N ALA A 363 25.70 1.49 -21.17
CA ALA A 363 26.79 0.55 -21.45
C ALA A 363 26.53 -0.34 -22.68
N LEU A 364 25.28 -0.74 -22.94
CA LEU A 364 24.92 -1.50 -24.14
C LEU A 364 25.06 -0.67 -25.43
N GLN A 365 24.68 0.61 -25.40
CA GLN A 365 24.85 1.52 -26.53
C GLN A 365 26.33 1.75 -26.82
N ASP A 366 27.14 2.02 -25.79
CA ASP A 366 28.59 2.22 -25.91
C ASP A 366 29.32 0.96 -26.42
N LYS A 367 28.83 -0.24 -26.12
CA LYS A 367 29.46 -1.52 -26.50
C LYS A 367 29.03 -2.08 -27.86
N LEU A 368 27.80 -1.79 -28.29
CA LEU A 368 27.23 -2.34 -29.52
C LEU A 368 27.25 -1.33 -30.68
N GLY A 369 27.25 -0.02 -30.39
CA GLY A 369 27.35 1.03 -31.41
C GLY A 369 26.02 1.39 -32.06
N GLY A 370 25.97 1.31 -33.40
CA GLY A 370 24.87 1.84 -34.21
C GLY A 370 23.53 1.12 -34.02
N GLN A 371 22.42 1.87 -34.06
CA GLN A 371 21.06 1.34 -33.84
C GLN A 371 20.46 0.54 -35.02
N SER A 372 21.23 0.24 -36.06
CA SER A 372 20.71 -0.46 -37.25
C SER A 372 20.35 -1.91 -36.99
N ASP A 373 21.11 -2.59 -36.13
CA ASP A 373 21.10 -4.05 -36.02
C ASP A 373 20.37 -4.53 -34.74
N HIS A 374 20.11 -3.62 -33.79
CA HIS A 374 19.53 -3.93 -32.48
C HIS A 374 18.56 -2.84 -31.97
N GLU A 375 17.40 -3.22 -31.41
CA GLU A 375 16.53 -2.30 -30.68
C GLU A 375 16.62 -2.57 -29.17
N ILE A 376 17.18 -1.62 -28.42
CA ILE A 376 17.32 -1.68 -26.95
C ILE A 376 16.12 -0.98 -26.29
N LEU A 377 15.37 -1.72 -25.46
CA LEU A 377 14.11 -1.30 -24.87
C LEU A 377 14.12 -1.40 -23.33
N PRO A 378 13.94 -0.30 -22.58
CA PRO A 378 13.74 -0.35 -21.13
C PRO A 378 12.31 -0.86 -20.79
N LEU A 379 12.15 -1.57 -19.66
CA LEU A 379 10.86 -2.03 -19.16
C LEU A 379 10.74 -1.95 -17.63
N HIS A 380 10.07 -0.91 -17.12
CA HIS A 380 9.76 -0.77 -15.70
C HIS A 380 8.41 -0.08 -15.45
N ALA A 381 7.79 -0.34 -14.30
CA ALA A 381 6.42 0.13 -13.97
C ALA A 381 6.21 1.66 -14.04
N ASN A 382 7.28 2.46 -13.94
CA ASN A 382 7.20 3.92 -14.06
C ASN A 382 7.08 4.45 -15.50
N LEU A 383 7.29 3.62 -16.53
CA LEU A 383 7.09 4.00 -17.94
C LEU A 383 5.61 4.29 -18.23
N SER A 384 5.32 5.07 -19.26
CA SER A 384 3.95 5.18 -19.80
C SER A 384 3.46 3.85 -20.38
N PRO A 385 2.14 3.60 -20.45
CA PRO A 385 1.62 2.38 -21.07
C PRO A 385 2.03 2.22 -22.54
N GLN A 386 2.25 3.33 -23.27
CA GLN A 386 2.70 3.30 -24.66
C GLN A 386 4.13 2.76 -24.78
N GLU A 387 5.04 3.21 -23.91
CA GLU A 387 6.41 2.70 -23.83
C GLU A 387 6.44 1.25 -23.37
N GLN A 388 5.68 0.90 -22.31
CA GLN A 388 5.56 -0.50 -21.86
C GLN A 388 5.03 -1.43 -22.96
N THR A 389 4.16 -0.93 -23.84
CA THR A 389 3.63 -1.71 -24.97
C THR A 389 4.65 -1.92 -26.11
N ARG A 390 5.74 -1.13 -26.19
CA ARG A 390 6.77 -1.30 -27.25
C ARG A 390 7.39 -2.70 -27.26
N VAL A 391 7.62 -3.30 -26.09
CA VAL A 391 8.31 -4.61 -25.99
C VAL A 391 7.55 -5.75 -26.70
N PHE A 392 6.22 -5.62 -26.85
CA PHE A 392 5.37 -6.60 -27.55
C PHE A 392 5.32 -6.39 -29.06
N LYS A 393 5.77 -5.24 -29.59
CA LYS A 393 5.79 -5.01 -31.04
C LYS A 393 6.82 -5.90 -31.72
N ALA A 394 6.54 -6.32 -32.94
CA ALA A 394 7.55 -6.96 -33.78
C ALA A 394 8.65 -5.96 -34.16
N VAL A 395 9.88 -6.46 -34.25
CA VAL A 395 11.04 -5.75 -34.82
C VAL A 395 11.27 -6.26 -36.25
N PRO A 396 11.95 -5.51 -37.14
CA PRO A 396 12.36 -6.03 -38.45
C PRO A 396 13.22 -7.29 -38.28
N ALA A 397 13.14 -8.24 -39.23
CA ALA A 397 13.76 -9.56 -39.06
C ALA A 397 15.27 -9.55 -38.79
N HIS A 398 16.00 -8.56 -39.34
CA HIS A 398 17.44 -8.35 -39.12
C HIS A 398 17.79 -7.64 -37.80
N VAL A 399 16.80 -7.10 -37.08
CA VAL A 399 17.01 -6.32 -35.84
C VAL A 399 16.84 -7.23 -34.63
N ARG A 400 17.88 -7.40 -33.83
CA ARG A 400 17.80 -8.16 -32.58
C ARG A 400 17.16 -7.32 -31.46
N LYS A 401 16.08 -7.81 -30.86
CA LYS A 401 15.39 -7.13 -29.74
C LYS A 401 16.12 -7.38 -28.42
N ILE A 402 16.44 -6.32 -27.69
CA ILE A 402 17.12 -6.38 -26.38
C ILE A 402 16.26 -5.64 -25.35
N VAL A 403 15.67 -6.35 -24.39
CA VAL A 403 14.78 -5.76 -23.37
C VAL A 403 15.47 -5.74 -22.00
N VAL A 404 15.59 -4.56 -21.38
CA VAL A 404 16.19 -4.36 -20.06
C VAL A 404 15.10 -4.06 -19.04
N ALA A 405 14.73 -5.06 -18.23
CA ALA A 405 13.51 -5.10 -17.44
C ALA A 405 13.76 -5.19 -15.93
N THR A 406 12.76 -4.81 -15.12
CA THR A 406 12.67 -5.26 -13.71
C THR A 406 11.91 -6.60 -13.60
N ASN A 407 11.68 -7.06 -12.37
CA ASN A 407 10.78 -8.19 -12.05
C ASN A 407 9.34 -8.06 -12.61
N VAL A 408 8.98 -6.92 -13.20
CA VAL A 408 7.79 -6.76 -14.06
C VAL A 408 7.69 -7.85 -15.16
N ALA A 409 8.83 -8.35 -15.66
CA ALA A 409 8.90 -9.45 -16.63
C ALA A 409 8.98 -10.88 -16.01
N GLU A 410 8.96 -11.01 -14.69
CA GLU A 410 9.28 -12.27 -13.98
C GLU A 410 8.12 -13.29 -13.98
N THR A 411 6.87 -12.85 -13.78
CA THR A 411 5.66 -13.69 -13.78
C THR A 411 4.69 -13.34 -14.92
N SER A 412 3.95 -12.24 -14.81
CA SER A 412 2.72 -12.00 -15.60
C SER A 412 2.91 -11.53 -17.05
N ILE A 413 4.11 -11.09 -17.46
CA ILE A 413 4.36 -10.54 -18.81
C ILE A 413 5.14 -11.53 -19.66
N THR A 414 4.64 -11.83 -20.86
CA THR A 414 5.32 -12.68 -21.85
C THR A 414 5.81 -11.82 -23.01
N ILE A 415 7.13 -11.77 -23.22
CA ILE A 415 7.76 -11.16 -24.38
C ILE A 415 8.04 -12.29 -25.38
N GLU A 416 7.57 -12.15 -26.61
CA GLU A 416 7.76 -13.16 -27.65
C GLU A 416 9.19 -13.15 -28.21
N GLY A 417 9.67 -14.31 -28.63
CA GLY A 417 10.99 -14.48 -29.24
C GLY A 417 12.18 -14.46 -28.27
N VAL A 418 11.96 -14.40 -26.95
CA VAL A 418 13.06 -14.47 -25.96
C VAL A 418 13.69 -15.85 -25.95
N VAL A 419 15.01 -15.90 -26.19
CA VAL A 419 15.85 -17.12 -26.16
C VAL A 419 17.00 -16.98 -25.17
N TYR A 420 17.43 -15.74 -24.92
CA TYR A 420 18.53 -15.42 -24.01
C TYR A 420 18.02 -14.63 -22.82
N VAL A 421 18.37 -15.06 -21.61
CA VAL A 421 18.10 -14.33 -20.36
C VAL A 421 19.43 -13.97 -19.72
N ILE A 422 19.58 -12.72 -19.31
CA ILE A 422 20.70 -12.27 -18.46
C ILE A 422 20.12 -11.84 -17.12
N ASP A 423 20.53 -12.47 -16.02
CA ASP A 423 20.02 -12.16 -14.69
C ASP A 423 21.12 -11.56 -13.81
N SER A 424 20.92 -10.31 -13.37
CA SER A 424 21.80 -9.67 -12.36
C SER A 424 21.73 -10.35 -11.00
N GLY A 425 20.73 -11.21 -10.75
CA GLY A 425 20.46 -11.84 -9.46
C GLY A 425 19.98 -10.86 -8.39
N ARG A 426 19.91 -9.55 -8.69
CA ARG A 426 19.52 -8.49 -7.75
C ARG A 426 18.04 -8.15 -7.89
N VAL A 427 17.48 -7.59 -6.83
CA VAL A 427 16.11 -7.04 -6.76
C VAL A 427 16.05 -5.94 -5.69
N LYS A 428 15.17 -4.95 -5.87
CA LYS A 428 14.82 -3.99 -4.80
C LYS A 428 13.50 -4.40 -4.17
N GLU A 429 13.55 -4.73 -2.88
CA GLU A 429 12.39 -5.12 -2.08
C GLU A 429 12.03 -4.04 -1.09
N THR A 430 10.73 -3.87 -0.84
CA THR A 430 10.27 -3.04 0.28
C THR A 430 10.16 -3.89 1.54
N ARG A 431 10.82 -3.47 2.61
CA ARG A 431 10.81 -4.11 3.94
C ARG A 431 10.23 -3.14 4.97
N PHE A 432 9.26 -3.63 5.74
CA PHE A 432 8.67 -2.90 6.86
C PHE A 432 9.48 -3.11 8.15
N ASP A 433 9.90 -2.02 8.78
CA ASP A 433 10.34 -1.99 10.17
C ASP A 433 9.15 -1.61 11.06
N ALA A 434 8.66 -2.59 11.84
CA ALA A 434 7.55 -2.41 12.76
C ALA A 434 7.90 -1.62 14.03
N ALA A 435 9.19 -1.50 14.40
CA ALA A 435 9.60 -0.73 15.58
C ALA A 435 9.52 0.78 15.32
N ASN A 436 9.99 1.21 14.14
CA ASN A 436 9.93 2.61 13.70
C ASN A 436 8.71 2.94 12.81
N SER A 437 7.86 1.95 12.54
CA SER A 437 6.72 2.01 11.60
C SER A 437 7.14 2.59 10.23
N MET A 438 8.22 2.07 9.66
CA MET A 438 8.93 2.64 8.51
C MET A 438 9.08 1.65 7.35
N MET A 439 8.98 2.14 6.11
CA MET A 439 9.26 1.36 4.90
C MET A 439 10.65 1.69 4.36
N HIS A 440 11.47 0.65 4.21
CA HIS A 440 12.81 0.71 3.61
C HIS A 440 12.78 0.03 2.24
N LEU A 441 13.31 0.70 1.20
CA LEU A 441 13.56 0.06 -0.09
C LEU A 441 15.01 -0.43 -0.10
N VAL A 442 15.19 -1.75 -0.03
CA VAL A 442 16.50 -2.40 0.14
C VAL A 442 16.84 -3.17 -1.13
N GLU A 443 18.04 -2.95 -1.66
CA GLU A 443 18.58 -3.80 -2.72
C GLU A 443 19.19 -5.07 -2.10
N THR A 444 18.80 -6.22 -2.63
CA THR A 444 19.14 -7.55 -2.10
C THR A 444 19.34 -8.53 -3.25
N TRP A 445 19.90 -9.70 -2.96
CA TRP A 445 19.78 -10.85 -3.86
C TRP A 445 18.31 -11.27 -3.97
N ALA A 446 17.91 -11.70 -5.17
CA ALA A 446 16.63 -12.34 -5.44
C ALA A 446 16.60 -13.77 -4.86
N SER A 447 15.40 -14.34 -4.77
CA SER A 447 15.25 -15.74 -4.36
C SER A 447 15.62 -16.70 -5.50
N ARG A 448 16.04 -17.91 -5.16
CA ARG A 448 16.29 -18.97 -6.16
C ARG A 448 15.04 -19.31 -6.96
N ALA A 449 13.85 -19.25 -6.34
CA ALA A 449 12.58 -19.35 -7.04
C ALA A 449 12.40 -18.24 -8.11
N SER A 450 12.71 -16.99 -7.78
CA SER A 450 12.71 -15.86 -8.73
C SER A 450 13.70 -16.08 -9.88
N CYS A 451 14.95 -16.46 -9.58
CA CYS A 451 15.95 -16.75 -10.61
C CYS A 451 15.53 -17.93 -11.51
N LYS A 452 14.86 -18.97 -10.98
CA LYS A 452 14.27 -20.03 -11.81
C LYS A 452 13.15 -19.51 -12.72
N GLN A 453 12.30 -18.60 -12.25
CA GLN A 453 11.26 -17.96 -13.08
C GLN A 453 11.84 -17.06 -14.18
N ARG A 454 12.92 -16.33 -13.88
CA ARG A 454 13.69 -15.52 -14.86
C ARG A 454 14.29 -16.42 -15.94
N ARG A 455 15.03 -17.47 -15.54
CA ARG A 455 15.54 -18.54 -16.42
C ARG A 455 14.45 -19.12 -17.32
N GLY A 456 13.26 -19.40 -16.75
CA GLY A 456 12.09 -19.91 -17.45
C GLY A 456 11.50 -18.97 -18.54
N ARG A 457 12.06 -17.79 -18.76
CA ARG A 457 11.71 -16.92 -19.90
C ARG A 457 12.43 -17.31 -21.19
N ALA A 458 13.62 -17.92 -21.11
CA ALA A 458 14.39 -18.39 -22.27
C ALA A 458 13.78 -19.65 -22.92
N GLY A 459 13.28 -20.59 -22.12
CA GLY A 459 12.86 -21.92 -22.58
C GLY A 459 11.40 -22.02 -23.06
N ARG A 460 10.76 -20.92 -23.48
CA ARG A 460 9.29 -20.88 -23.70
C ARG A 460 8.80 -21.39 -25.04
N THR A 461 9.61 -21.28 -26.09
CA THR A 461 9.23 -21.65 -27.47
C THR A 461 10.29 -22.51 -28.18
N ARG A 462 11.44 -22.70 -27.54
CA ARG A 462 12.63 -23.41 -28.01
C ARG A 462 13.66 -23.51 -26.88
N PRO A 463 14.70 -24.35 -27.00
CA PRO A 463 15.86 -24.31 -26.10
C PRO A 463 16.49 -22.91 -26.06
N GLY A 464 17.06 -22.54 -24.92
CA GLY A 464 17.61 -21.20 -24.69
C GLY A 464 18.76 -21.19 -23.68
N LYS A 465 19.27 -20.00 -23.35
CA LYS A 465 20.44 -19.83 -22.46
C LYS A 465 20.19 -18.77 -21.39
N CYS A 466 20.66 -19.00 -20.17
CA CYS A 466 20.51 -18.12 -19.02
C CYS A 466 21.89 -17.78 -18.42
N PHE A 467 22.28 -16.51 -18.52
CA PHE A 467 23.54 -15.96 -18.06
C PHE A 467 23.33 -15.27 -16.70
N LYS A 468 23.73 -15.95 -15.62
CA LYS A 468 23.62 -15.52 -14.22
C LYS A 468 24.87 -14.74 -13.82
N LEU A 469 24.72 -13.45 -13.50
CA LEU A 469 25.84 -12.57 -13.12
C LEU A 469 26.21 -12.69 -11.63
N PHE A 470 26.11 -13.90 -11.09
CA PHE A 470 26.40 -14.29 -9.73
C PHE A 470 27.03 -15.69 -9.73
N THR A 471 27.83 -16.00 -8.70
CA THR A 471 28.55 -17.28 -8.65
C THR A 471 27.66 -18.45 -8.23
N ARG A 472 28.07 -19.69 -8.52
CA ARG A 472 27.41 -20.89 -7.98
C ARG A 472 27.38 -20.88 -6.44
N GLU A 473 28.50 -20.46 -5.81
CA GLU A 473 28.59 -20.17 -4.35
C GLU A 473 27.49 -19.22 -3.87
N THR A 474 27.11 -18.22 -4.67
CA THR A 474 26.10 -17.20 -4.33
C THR A 474 24.67 -17.73 -4.47
N ASP A 475 24.35 -18.45 -5.54
CA ASP A 475 23.06 -19.14 -5.76
C ASP A 475 22.79 -20.12 -4.61
N GLU A 476 23.77 -20.97 -4.29
CA GLU A 476 23.63 -22.03 -3.29
C GLU A 476 23.58 -21.50 -1.84
N ASN A 477 24.49 -20.59 -1.47
CA ASN A 477 24.74 -20.22 -0.07
C ASN A 477 24.28 -18.81 0.34
N LYS A 478 23.98 -17.92 -0.61
CA LYS A 478 23.59 -16.52 -0.32
C LYS A 478 22.16 -16.16 -0.78
N MET A 479 21.59 -16.88 -1.76
CA MET A 479 20.21 -16.66 -2.20
C MET A 479 19.20 -17.50 -1.40
N SER A 480 18.14 -16.85 -0.91
CA SER A 480 17.05 -17.53 -0.22
C SER A 480 16.32 -18.51 -1.15
N PRO A 481 15.82 -19.66 -0.67
CA PRO A 481 15.11 -20.62 -1.54
C PRO A 481 13.85 -20.01 -2.18
N GLN A 482 13.11 -19.20 -1.42
CA GLN A 482 11.89 -18.50 -1.83
C GLN A 482 11.92 -17.05 -1.33
N GLN A 483 11.04 -16.20 -1.86
CA GLN A 483 10.86 -14.83 -1.36
C GLN A 483 10.12 -14.85 -0.01
N VAL A 484 10.40 -13.86 0.86
CA VAL A 484 9.64 -13.69 2.11
C VAL A 484 8.20 -13.26 1.78
N PRO A 485 7.17 -13.97 2.30
CA PRO A 485 5.75 -13.62 2.11
C PRO A 485 5.43 -12.18 2.47
N GLU A 486 4.54 -11.54 1.72
CA GLU A 486 4.26 -10.11 1.88
C GLU A 486 3.69 -9.78 3.26
N LEU A 487 2.85 -10.68 3.79
CA LEU A 487 2.26 -10.63 5.14
C LEU A 487 3.30 -10.44 6.26
N LEU A 488 4.56 -10.83 6.04
CA LEU A 488 5.65 -10.68 6.99
C LEU A 488 6.49 -9.41 6.80
N ARG A 489 6.37 -8.72 5.65
CA ARG A 489 7.25 -7.60 5.25
C ARG A 489 6.52 -6.30 4.87
N THR A 490 5.20 -6.23 4.98
CA THR A 490 4.39 -5.02 4.76
C THR A 490 3.72 -4.51 6.03
N PRO A 491 3.31 -3.22 6.09
CA PRO A 491 2.38 -2.72 7.11
C PRO A 491 1.04 -3.47 7.03
N LEU A 492 0.36 -3.65 8.16
CA LEU A 492 -0.80 -4.54 8.30
C LEU A 492 -2.08 -3.82 8.72
N GLU A 493 -2.07 -2.49 8.78
CA GLU A 493 -3.16 -1.64 9.25
C GLU A 493 -4.49 -1.90 8.51
N GLN A 494 -4.45 -1.91 7.18
CA GLN A 494 -5.63 -2.14 6.34
C GLN A 494 -6.18 -3.56 6.51
N LEU A 495 -5.30 -4.55 6.70
CA LEU A 495 -5.69 -5.94 6.96
C LEU A 495 -6.34 -6.05 8.34
N CYS A 496 -5.77 -5.41 9.37
CA CYS A 496 -6.32 -5.39 10.72
C CYS A 496 -7.70 -4.70 10.77
N LEU A 497 -7.91 -3.61 10.03
CA LEU A 497 -9.24 -2.99 9.86
C LEU A 497 -10.23 -3.95 9.19
N THR A 498 -9.78 -4.65 8.15
CA THR A 498 -10.60 -5.59 7.37
C THR A 498 -11.04 -6.80 8.21
N VAL A 499 -10.14 -7.36 9.02
CA VAL A 499 -10.46 -8.43 9.99
C VAL A 499 -11.51 -7.94 11.00
N LYS A 500 -11.31 -6.73 11.55
CA LYS A 500 -12.27 -6.11 12.47
C LYS A 500 -13.64 -5.85 11.83
N SER A 501 -13.70 -5.44 10.56
CA SER A 501 -14.98 -5.17 9.87
C SER A 501 -15.75 -6.44 9.50
N MET A 502 -15.07 -7.58 9.42
CA MET A 502 -15.71 -8.91 9.34
C MET A 502 -16.24 -9.42 10.69
N GLY A 503 -16.12 -8.64 11.77
CA GLY A 503 -16.61 -8.98 13.12
C GLY A 503 -15.62 -9.79 13.98
N GLU A 504 -14.41 -10.05 13.50
CA GLU A 504 -13.39 -10.78 14.25
C GLU A 504 -12.63 -9.84 15.19
N HIS A 505 -12.99 -9.86 16.46
CA HIS A 505 -12.46 -8.93 17.47
C HIS A 505 -10.98 -9.18 17.80
N ASP A 506 -10.50 -10.42 17.77
CA ASP A 506 -9.11 -10.79 18.08
C ASP A 506 -8.29 -11.00 16.80
N VAL A 507 -7.72 -9.89 16.31
CA VAL A 507 -6.90 -9.87 15.10
C VAL A 507 -5.63 -10.71 15.23
N ARG A 508 -5.05 -10.81 16.45
CA ARG A 508 -3.85 -11.62 16.69
C ARG A 508 -4.16 -13.10 16.50
N LYS A 509 -5.21 -13.59 17.15
CA LYS A 509 -5.70 -14.97 16.99
C LYS A 509 -6.19 -15.23 15.57
N PHE A 510 -6.83 -14.26 14.91
CA PHE A 510 -7.24 -14.40 13.51
C PHE A 510 -6.03 -14.69 12.62
N LEU A 511 -5.00 -13.84 12.65
CA LEU A 511 -3.85 -13.90 11.76
C LEU A 511 -2.82 -14.97 12.17
N SER A 512 -2.88 -15.46 13.42
CA SER A 512 -2.15 -16.68 13.83
C SER A 512 -2.55 -17.94 13.04
N ARG A 513 -3.67 -17.90 12.31
CA ARG A 513 -4.13 -18.96 11.40
C ARG A 513 -3.53 -18.90 9.99
N ALA A 514 -2.68 -17.93 9.67
CA ALA A 514 -2.01 -17.84 8.37
C ALA A 514 -1.05 -19.02 8.11
N ILE A 515 -0.58 -19.16 6.85
CA ILE A 515 0.48 -20.12 6.50
C ILE A 515 1.78 -19.75 7.24
N ASP A 516 2.17 -18.47 7.16
CA ASP A 516 3.27 -17.90 7.93
C ASP A 516 2.71 -16.71 8.74
N PRO A 517 2.48 -16.85 10.07
CA PRO A 517 1.90 -15.78 10.88
C PRO A 517 2.78 -14.52 10.99
N PRO A 518 2.20 -13.31 10.90
CA PRO A 518 2.93 -12.07 11.12
C PRO A 518 3.40 -11.90 12.56
N SER A 519 4.51 -11.20 12.76
CA SER A 519 5.06 -10.96 14.11
C SER A 519 4.13 -10.11 14.97
N VAL A 520 4.11 -10.38 16.29
CA VAL A 520 3.31 -9.60 17.26
C VAL A 520 3.67 -8.11 17.21
N ALA A 521 4.94 -7.76 17.00
CA ALA A 521 5.38 -6.37 16.84
C ALA A 521 4.77 -5.67 15.61
N ALA A 522 4.62 -6.37 14.48
CA ALA A 522 3.96 -5.83 13.29
C ALA A 522 2.46 -5.61 13.52
N LEU A 523 1.79 -6.55 14.20
CA LEU A 523 0.39 -6.42 14.59
C LEU A 523 0.17 -5.27 15.59
N ASP A 524 1.09 -5.07 16.53
CA ASP A 524 0.99 -4.00 17.52
C ASP A 524 1.33 -2.63 16.96
N SER A 525 2.23 -2.53 15.97
CA SER A 525 2.35 -1.33 15.14
C SER A 525 1.02 -1.05 14.42
N ALA A 526 0.40 -2.05 13.78
CA ALA A 526 -0.83 -1.87 13.02
C ALA A 526 -2.03 -1.45 13.90
N ILE A 527 -2.19 -2.05 15.08
CA ILE A 527 -3.22 -1.68 16.06
C ILE A 527 -2.97 -0.26 16.60
N ARG A 528 -1.72 0.12 16.84
CA ARG A 528 -1.35 1.49 17.26
C ARG A 528 -1.69 2.52 16.17
N SER A 529 -1.32 2.26 14.91
CA SER A 529 -1.69 3.10 13.77
C SER A 529 -3.21 3.24 13.63
N LEU A 530 -3.99 2.16 13.82
CA LEU A 530 -5.47 2.19 13.77
C LEU A 530 -6.10 3.08 14.85
N ARG A 531 -5.53 3.10 16.06
CA ARG A 531 -5.92 4.06 17.12
C ARG A 531 -5.54 5.50 16.75
N GLN A 532 -4.35 5.71 16.19
CA GLN A 532 -3.87 7.04 15.79
C GLN A 532 -4.67 7.68 14.64
N VAL A 533 -5.28 6.88 13.75
CA VAL A 533 -6.25 7.37 12.77
C VAL A 533 -7.71 7.34 13.26
N GLU A 534 -7.93 7.02 14.54
CA GLU A 534 -9.25 7.01 15.22
C GLU A 534 -10.26 6.00 14.60
N ALA A 535 -9.76 4.93 13.95
CA ALA A 535 -10.58 3.89 13.33
C ALA A 535 -11.00 2.76 14.30
N ILE A 536 -10.22 2.55 15.36
CA ILE A 536 -10.61 1.72 16.52
C ILE A 536 -10.49 2.53 17.80
N ASP A 537 -11.28 2.16 18.81
CA ASP A 537 -11.27 2.82 20.11
C ASP A 537 -9.99 2.55 20.93
N LEU A 538 -9.87 3.29 22.02
CA LEU A 538 -8.76 3.17 22.97
C LEU A 538 -8.96 2.05 24.01
N THR A 539 -10.04 1.25 23.93
CA THR A 539 -10.22 0.10 24.83
C THR A 539 -9.21 -1.00 24.50
N GLU A 540 -8.94 -1.90 25.44
CA GLU A 540 -8.09 -3.07 25.20
C GLU A 540 -8.61 -3.94 24.06
N ARG A 541 -9.94 -4.03 23.91
CA ARG A 541 -10.63 -4.76 22.84
C ARG A 541 -10.44 -4.09 21.48
N GLY A 542 -10.35 -2.76 21.44
CA GLY A 542 -10.12 -1.95 20.25
C GLY A 542 -11.21 -2.15 19.20
N ASP A 543 -12.47 -1.92 19.55
CA ASP A 543 -13.59 -2.11 18.61
C ASP A 543 -13.74 -0.91 17.67
N LEU A 544 -14.46 -1.12 16.56
CA LEU A 544 -14.53 -0.13 15.48
C LEU A 544 -15.35 1.10 15.90
N THR A 545 -14.73 2.27 15.79
CA THR A 545 -15.43 3.58 15.88
C THR A 545 -16.40 3.74 14.71
N ALA A 546 -17.29 4.73 14.76
CA ALA A 546 -18.13 5.03 13.59
C ALA A 546 -17.30 5.43 12.36
N LEU A 547 -16.26 6.25 12.57
CA LEU A 547 -15.28 6.58 11.53
C LEU A 547 -14.63 5.32 10.93
N GLY A 548 -14.19 4.37 11.77
CA GLY A 548 -13.61 3.10 11.32
C GLY A 548 -14.57 2.21 10.53
N LYS A 549 -15.85 2.14 10.93
CA LYS A 549 -16.90 1.42 10.20
C LYS A 549 -17.12 2.00 8.81
N HIS A 550 -17.19 3.32 8.67
CA HIS A 550 -17.28 3.98 7.36
C HIS A 550 -16.01 3.79 6.53
N MET A 551 -14.84 3.95 7.14
CA MET A 551 -13.53 3.76 6.47
C MET A 551 -13.33 2.34 5.92
N ALA A 552 -13.80 1.30 6.62
CA ALA A 552 -13.65 -0.09 6.21
C ALA A 552 -14.45 -0.46 4.95
N ASN A 553 -15.52 0.28 4.66
CA ASN A 553 -16.33 0.12 3.45
C ASN A 553 -15.75 0.87 2.23
N ILE A 554 -14.86 1.84 2.45
CA ILE A 554 -14.18 2.56 1.36
C ILE A 554 -12.97 1.75 0.86
N PRO A 555 -12.87 1.46 -0.45
CA PRO A 555 -11.77 0.68 -1.00
C PRO A 555 -10.50 1.54 -1.22
N ALA A 556 -9.92 2.06 -0.15
CA ALA A 556 -8.69 2.86 -0.15
C ALA A 556 -7.81 2.56 1.08
N ASP A 557 -6.59 3.10 1.08
CA ASP A 557 -5.75 3.22 2.28
C ASP A 557 -6.48 4.05 3.35
N LEU A 558 -6.35 3.68 4.62
CA LEU A 558 -6.94 4.36 5.79
C LEU A 558 -6.91 5.89 5.71
N ARG A 559 -5.76 6.46 5.35
CA ARG A 559 -5.52 7.91 5.30
C ARG A 559 -6.35 8.56 4.20
N ILE A 560 -6.51 7.85 3.09
CA ILE A 560 -7.33 8.25 1.94
C ILE A 560 -8.82 8.07 2.27
N SER A 561 -9.23 6.98 2.92
CA SER A 561 -10.62 6.78 3.36
C SER A 561 -11.07 7.86 4.34
N LYS A 562 -10.24 8.20 5.34
CA LYS A 562 -10.51 9.29 6.30
C LYS A 562 -10.59 10.66 5.61
N MET A 563 -9.70 10.92 4.65
CA MET A 563 -9.70 12.15 3.84
C MET A 563 -10.96 12.27 2.97
N LEU A 564 -11.39 11.19 2.31
CA LEU A 564 -12.59 11.17 1.46
C LEU A 564 -13.88 11.40 2.26
N LEU A 565 -14.00 10.78 3.44
CA LEU A 565 -15.13 11.00 4.36
C LEU A 565 -15.20 12.46 4.80
N PHE A 566 -14.08 13.04 5.25
CA PHE A 566 -14.05 14.44 5.66
C PHE A 566 -14.18 15.41 4.49
N GLY A 567 -13.71 15.09 3.29
CA GLY A 567 -13.97 15.90 2.09
C GLY A 567 -15.47 15.99 1.75
N SER A 568 -16.23 14.93 2.01
CA SER A 568 -17.69 14.92 1.91
C SER A 568 -18.35 15.74 3.03
N VAL A 569 -18.04 15.42 4.29
CA VAL A 569 -18.61 16.09 5.49
C VAL A 569 -18.34 17.58 5.48
N PHE A 570 -17.12 17.98 5.13
CA PHE A 570 -16.71 19.37 4.98
C PHE A 570 -16.79 19.85 3.52
N GLY A 571 -17.75 19.35 2.73
CA GLY A 571 -18.25 19.98 1.49
C GLY A 571 -17.19 20.52 0.53
N CYS A 572 -16.06 19.82 0.40
CA CYS A 572 -14.93 20.14 -0.47
C CYS A 572 -14.50 18.90 -1.26
N LEU A 573 -15.49 18.09 -1.66
CA LEU A 573 -15.28 16.70 -2.03
C LEU A 573 -14.56 16.53 -3.38
N ASP A 574 -14.81 17.38 -4.38
CA ASP A 574 -14.18 17.21 -5.70
C ASP A 574 -12.66 17.42 -5.72
N PRO A 575 -12.07 18.50 -5.17
CA PRO A 575 -10.61 18.62 -5.07
C PRO A 575 -10.01 17.48 -4.23
N ILE A 576 -10.67 17.09 -3.14
CA ILE A 576 -10.23 15.96 -2.31
C ILE A 576 -10.29 14.63 -3.06
N LEU A 577 -11.31 14.37 -3.88
CA LEU A 577 -11.41 13.19 -4.77
C LEU A 577 -10.25 13.14 -5.76
N THR A 578 -9.85 14.29 -6.33
CA THR A 578 -8.67 14.38 -7.20
C THR A 578 -7.40 14.01 -6.44
N ILE A 579 -7.15 14.65 -5.31
CA ILE A 579 -5.92 14.44 -4.53
C ILE A 579 -5.84 13.00 -4.02
N ALA A 580 -6.91 12.48 -3.42
CA ALA A 580 -7.05 11.08 -2.99
C ALA A 580 -6.72 10.08 -4.10
N SER A 581 -7.16 10.36 -5.32
CA SER A 581 -6.92 9.50 -6.49
C SER A 581 -5.48 9.58 -7.00
N ILE A 582 -4.85 10.76 -6.97
CA ILE A 582 -3.44 10.93 -7.35
C ILE A 582 -2.52 10.28 -6.29
N MET A 583 -2.81 10.47 -5.00
CA MET A 583 -2.08 9.85 -3.89
C MET A 583 -2.14 8.32 -3.91
N SER A 584 -3.27 7.75 -4.33
CA SER A 584 -3.49 6.30 -4.43
C SER A 584 -2.89 5.66 -5.68
N LEU A 585 -2.38 6.46 -6.62
CA LEU A 585 -1.79 6.02 -7.89
C LEU A 585 -0.33 6.49 -7.97
N LYS A 586 -0.09 7.61 -8.65
CA LYS A 586 1.18 8.32 -8.78
C LYS A 586 0.89 9.75 -9.26
N SER A 587 1.83 10.66 -9.05
CA SER A 587 1.80 12.00 -9.67
C SER A 587 1.53 11.89 -11.18
N PRO A 588 0.66 12.73 -11.76
CA PRO A 588 0.44 12.73 -13.20
C PRO A 588 1.66 13.26 -13.98
N PHE A 589 2.58 13.98 -13.32
CA PHE A 589 3.81 14.47 -13.95
C PHE A 589 4.80 13.33 -14.20
N THR A 590 5.18 13.18 -15.46
CA THR A 590 6.36 12.40 -15.86
C THR A 590 7.63 13.21 -15.57
N SER A 591 8.76 12.53 -15.39
CA SER A 591 10.06 13.17 -15.26
C SER A 591 11.11 12.38 -16.05
N PRO A 592 11.10 12.49 -17.40
CA PRO A 592 12.08 11.83 -18.27
C PRO A 592 13.49 12.25 -17.87
N MET A 593 14.44 11.31 -17.82
CA MET A 593 15.72 11.55 -17.13
C MET A 593 16.59 12.63 -17.79
N GLU A 594 16.52 12.79 -19.11
CA GLU A 594 17.15 13.91 -19.84
C GLU A 594 16.42 15.23 -19.56
N LYS A 595 15.08 15.25 -19.68
CA LYS A 595 14.24 16.46 -19.60
C LYS A 595 13.80 16.83 -18.18
N ARG A 596 14.58 16.46 -17.15
CA ARG A 596 14.22 16.70 -15.73
C ARG A 596 14.04 18.17 -15.38
N ALA A 597 14.84 19.06 -15.97
CA ALA A 597 14.73 20.50 -15.76
C ALA A 597 13.44 21.06 -16.38
N GLU A 598 13.18 20.73 -17.66
CA GLU A 598 11.95 21.10 -18.38
C GLU A 598 10.69 20.60 -17.65
N ALA A 599 10.67 19.32 -17.25
CA ALA A 599 9.55 18.72 -16.53
C ALA A 599 9.31 19.35 -15.14
N ARG A 600 10.39 19.75 -14.43
CA ARG A 600 10.27 20.48 -13.17
C ARG A 600 9.68 21.87 -13.39
N ALA A 601 10.18 22.62 -14.37
CA ALA A 601 9.66 23.95 -14.68
C ALA A 601 8.19 23.90 -15.16
N ALA A 602 7.83 22.85 -15.90
CA ALA A 602 6.44 22.59 -16.29
C ALA A 602 5.53 22.30 -15.08
N ARG A 603 5.98 21.50 -14.10
CA ARG A 603 5.24 21.27 -12.83
C ARG A 603 5.13 22.54 -11.99
N GLU A 604 6.15 23.39 -12.00
CA GLU A 604 6.19 24.65 -11.25
C GLU A 604 5.17 25.70 -11.75
N LYS A 605 4.74 25.63 -13.02
CA LYS A 605 3.59 26.42 -13.55
C LYS A 605 2.29 26.21 -12.77
N PHE A 606 2.13 25.04 -12.13
CA PHE A 606 0.92 24.66 -11.39
C PHE A 606 1.08 24.82 -9.86
N ASN A 607 2.20 25.39 -9.39
CA ASN A 607 2.53 25.49 -7.97
C ASN A 607 1.45 26.23 -7.17
N PHE A 608 0.73 25.52 -6.31
CA PHE A 608 -0.42 26.07 -5.59
C PHE A 608 -0.28 25.97 -4.07
N SER A 609 -0.29 27.13 -3.41
CA SER A 609 -0.38 27.30 -1.95
C SER A 609 0.55 26.41 -1.12
N LYS A 610 1.82 26.27 -1.52
CA LYS A 610 2.85 25.53 -0.76
C LYS A 610 2.45 24.07 -0.48
N SER A 611 1.94 23.38 -1.50
CA SER A 611 1.58 21.96 -1.45
C SER A 611 1.88 21.24 -2.77
N ASP A 612 2.60 20.11 -2.70
CA ASP A 612 2.78 19.21 -3.84
C ASP A 612 1.45 18.61 -4.33
N TRP A 613 0.54 18.30 -3.40
CA TRP A 613 -0.73 17.64 -3.71
C TRP A 613 -1.75 18.59 -4.33
N LEU A 614 -1.84 19.85 -3.86
CA LEU A 614 -2.67 20.87 -4.51
C LEU A 614 -2.11 21.29 -5.87
N THR A 615 -0.79 21.22 -6.07
CA THR A 615 -0.15 21.46 -7.38
C THR A 615 -0.57 20.39 -8.40
N ASP A 616 -0.45 19.10 -8.03
CA ASP A 616 -0.85 18.01 -8.92
C ASP A 616 -2.37 18.00 -9.19
N MET A 617 -3.18 18.47 -8.23
CA MET A 617 -4.61 18.74 -8.41
C MET A 617 -4.87 19.85 -9.44
N LYS A 618 -4.16 20.99 -9.38
CA LYS A 618 -4.33 22.07 -10.38
C LYS A 618 -3.90 21.66 -11.80
N ALA A 619 -2.93 20.74 -11.92
CA ALA A 619 -2.60 20.13 -13.21
C ALA A 619 -3.73 19.24 -13.75
N TYR A 620 -4.41 18.48 -12.87
CA TYR A 620 -5.60 17.69 -13.25
C TYR A 620 -6.79 18.58 -13.64
N GLU A 621 -7.09 19.63 -12.88
CA GLU A 621 -8.16 20.59 -13.19
C GLU A 621 -7.95 21.23 -14.57
N GLY A 622 -6.74 21.75 -14.85
CA GLY A 622 -6.41 22.36 -16.13
C GLY A 622 -6.57 21.38 -17.31
N TRP A 623 -6.15 20.13 -17.15
CA TRP A 623 -6.38 19.08 -18.15
C TRP A 623 -7.87 18.79 -18.37
N TYR A 624 -8.66 18.72 -17.30
CA TYR A 624 -10.08 18.40 -17.37
C TYR A 624 -10.90 19.51 -18.02
N GLU A 625 -10.59 20.79 -17.77
CA GLU A 625 -11.22 21.91 -18.47
C GLU A 625 -10.84 21.96 -19.97
N ILE A 626 -9.60 21.59 -20.34
CA ILE A 626 -9.22 21.46 -21.75
C ILE A 626 -10.03 20.34 -22.43
N ILE A 627 -10.35 19.24 -21.75
CA ILE A 627 -11.26 18.20 -22.28
C ILE A 627 -12.67 18.77 -22.51
N LYS A 628 -13.25 19.48 -21.54
CA LYS A 628 -14.59 20.09 -21.69
C LYS A 628 -14.66 21.11 -22.82
N SER A 629 -13.67 22.01 -22.90
CA SER A 629 -13.72 23.19 -23.77
C SER A 629 -13.14 22.98 -25.17
N LYS A 630 -12.15 22.10 -25.33
CA LYS A 630 -11.41 21.89 -26.59
C LYS A 630 -11.32 20.41 -27.01
N GLY A 631 -11.92 19.50 -26.24
CA GLY A 631 -12.02 18.09 -26.58
C GLY A 631 -10.73 17.28 -26.46
N MET A 632 -10.84 15.99 -26.78
CA MET A 632 -9.80 15.01 -26.49
C MET A 632 -8.46 15.29 -27.18
N LYS A 633 -8.45 15.82 -28.40
CA LYS A 633 -7.20 16.11 -29.14
C LYS A 633 -6.36 17.17 -28.42
N ALA A 634 -6.96 18.32 -28.09
CA ALA A 634 -6.27 19.39 -27.37
C ALA A 634 -5.75 18.94 -25.99
N SER A 635 -6.48 18.04 -25.31
CA SER A 635 -6.03 17.52 -24.01
C SER A 635 -4.77 16.65 -24.07
N ARG A 636 -4.44 16.06 -25.24
CA ARG A 636 -3.18 15.33 -25.44
C ARG A 636 -2.01 16.28 -25.64
N ASN A 637 -2.17 17.28 -26.52
CA ASN A 637 -1.20 18.37 -26.67
C ASN A 637 -0.87 19.03 -25.32
N PHE A 638 -1.89 19.38 -24.54
CA PHE A 638 -1.72 19.94 -23.19
C PHE A 638 -0.92 19.02 -22.24
N CYS A 639 -1.09 17.70 -22.37
CA CYS A 639 -0.30 16.74 -21.60
C CYS A 639 1.17 16.74 -22.04
N GLU A 640 1.43 16.69 -23.35
CA GLU A 640 2.77 16.68 -23.93
C GLU A 640 3.54 17.98 -23.60
N GLU A 641 2.90 19.14 -23.74
CA GLU A 641 3.44 20.48 -23.42
C GLU A 641 3.80 20.68 -21.93
N ASN A 642 3.21 19.89 -21.03
CA ASN A 642 3.37 20.02 -19.58
C ASN A 642 3.90 18.75 -18.90
N PHE A 643 4.45 17.80 -19.67
CA PHE A 643 5.03 16.54 -19.19
C PHE A 643 4.04 15.65 -18.40
N LEU A 644 2.73 15.76 -18.64
CA LEU A 644 1.71 14.97 -17.95
C LEU A 644 1.45 13.63 -18.65
N SER A 645 1.23 12.58 -17.87
CA SER A 645 0.80 11.27 -18.35
C SER A 645 -0.70 11.27 -18.60
N PHE A 646 -1.12 11.42 -19.86
CA PHE A 646 -2.52 11.32 -20.28
C PHE A 646 -3.19 10.02 -19.78
N ALA A 647 -2.47 8.90 -19.76
CA ALA A 647 -2.99 7.64 -19.22
C ALA A 647 -3.27 7.72 -17.72
N THR A 648 -2.33 8.27 -16.93
CA THR A 648 -2.50 8.41 -15.47
C THR A 648 -3.59 9.41 -15.11
N LEU A 649 -3.78 10.48 -15.89
CA LEU A 649 -4.91 11.40 -15.71
C LEU A 649 -6.27 10.72 -15.96
N ASN A 650 -6.37 9.83 -16.95
CA ASN A 650 -7.55 8.99 -17.14
C ASN A 650 -7.73 7.94 -16.03
N GLU A 651 -6.65 7.36 -15.49
CA GLU A 651 -6.72 6.48 -14.32
C GLU A 651 -7.23 7.23 -13.07
N VAL A 652 -6.76 8.47 -12.86
CA VAL A 652 -7.25 9.37 -11.80
C VAL A 652 -8.72 9.70 -11.99
N GLN A 653 -9.19 10.02 -13.21
CA GLN A 653 -10.62 10.25 -13.47
C GLN A 653 -11.47 8.98 -13.23
N ASN A 654 -10.96 7.81 -13.59
CA ASN A 654 -11.65 6.54 -13.32
C ASN A 654 -11.67 6.18 -11.83
N LEU A 655 -10.63 6.52 -11.08
CA LEU A 655 -10.54 6.29 -9.63
C LEU A 655 -11.38 7.29 -8.83
N ARG A 656 -11.41 8.57 -9.24
CA ARG A 656 -12.36 9.59 -8.76
C ARG A 656 -13.78 9.03 -8.80
N ARG A 657 -14.23 8.56 -9.97
CA ARG A 657 -15.57 7.96 -10.12
C ARG A 657 -15.82 6.79 -9.16
N GLN A 658 -14.85 5.89 -8.98
CA GLN A 658 -14.99 4.76 -8.03
C GLN A 658 -15.11 5.21 -6.58
N TYR A 659 -14.38 6.25 -6.16
CA TYR A 659 -14.54 6.82 -4.82
C TYR A 659 -15.86 7.57 -4.68
N THR A 660 -16.29 8.30 -5.70
CA THR A 660 -17.62 8.92 -5.76
C THR A 660 -18.75 7.90 -5.63
N ASP A 661 -18.67 6.77 -6.35
CA ASP A 661 -19.66 5.70 -6.30
C ASP A 661 -19.64 4.98 -4.95
N ALA A 662 -18.46 4.67 -4.40
CA ALA A 662 -18.34 4.06 -3.06
C ALA A 662 -18.86 4.99 -1.94
N LEU A 663 -18.60 6.30 -2.03
CA LEU A 663 -19.19 7.28 -1.11
C LEU A 663 -20.72 7.35 -1.24
N SER A 664 -21.28 7.19 -2.44
CA SER A 664 -22.73 7.04 -2.61
C SER A 664 -23.28 5.76 -1.99
N GLU A 665 -22.54 4.64 -2.04
CA GLU A 665 -22.96 3.37 -1.42
C GLU A 665 -23.07 3.46 0.12
N ILE A 666 -22.23 4.27 0.76
CA ILE A 666 -22.31 4.58 2.21
C ILE A 666 -23.06 5.89 2.54
N GLY A 667 -23.72 6.52 1.56
CA GLY A 667 -24.53 7.73 1.74
C GLY A 667 -23.75 9.04 1.95
N PHE A 668 -22.42 9.04 1.82
CA PHE A 668 -21.55 10.23 1.86
C PHE A 668 -21.46 10.97 0.52
N TYR A 669 -22.25 10.62 -0.49
CA TYR A 669 -22.38 11.44 -1.71
C TYR A 669 -23.71 11.21 -2.42
N ASN A 670 -24.35 12.28 -2.89
CA ASN A 670 -25.55 12.23 -3.73
C ASN A 670 -25.36 13.04 -5.02
N LYS A 671 -25.48 12.38 -6.18
CA LYS A 671 -25.34 12.98 -7.52
C LYS A 671 -26.37 14.09 -7.78
N SER A 672 -27.55 14.02 -7.18
CA SER A 672 -28.59 15.04 -7.30
C SER A 672 -28.29 16.33 -6.54
N ASN A 673 -27.35 16.29 -5.58
CA ASN A 673 -26.96 17.45 -4.76
C ASN A 673 -25.45 17.71 -4.82
N HIS A 674 -24.85 17.62 -6.02
CA HIS A 674 -23.40 17.72 -6.22
C HIS A 674 -22.79 19.04 -5.69
N GLN A 675 -23.53 20.15 -5.80
CA GLN A 675 -23.06 21.48 -5.34
C GLN A 675 -22.86 21.52 -3.82
N HIS A 676 -23.69 20.82 -3.05
CA HIS A 676 -23.65 20.79 -1.59
C HIS A 676 -22.35 20.18 -1.05
N PHE A 677 -21.91 19.06 -1.64
CA PHE A 677 -20.63 18.43 -1.32
C PHE A 677 -19.41 19.23 -1.83
N ASN A 678 -19.60 20.43 -2.39
CA ASN A 678 -18.55 21.26 -2.99
C ASN A 678 -18.63 22.76 -2.67
N GLN A 679 -19.51 23.21 -1.77
CA GLN A 679 -19.67 24.62 -1.41
C GLN A 679 -18.36 25.28 -0.94
N ASN A 680 -17.44 24.49 -0.37
CA ASN A 680 -16.17 24.94 0.20
C ASN A 680 -14.93 24.43 -0.56
N SER A 681 -15.10 23.92 -1.79
CA SER A 681 -14.00 23.37 -2.61
C SER A 681 -12.90 24.39 -2.97
N GLU A 682 -13.17 25.70 -2.88
CA GLU A 682 -12.16 26.74 -3.08
C GLU A 682 -11.38 27.11 -1.80
N ASN A 683 -11.82 26.65 -0.62
CA ASN A 683 -11.22 27.04 0.65
C ASN A 683 -9.89 26.31 0.91
N VAL A 684 -8.80 26.96 0.55
CA VAL A 684 -7.45 26.36 0.60
C VAL A 684 -6.99 25.99 2.03
N ASN A 685 -7.44 26.72 3.07
CA ASN A 685 -7.14 26.39 4.47
C ASN A 685 -7.86 25.11 4.90
N LEU A 686 -9.13 24.97 4.50
CA LEU A 686 -9.89 23.74 4.72
C LEU A 686 -9.25 22.56 3.98
N LEU A 687 -8.95 22.69 2.68
CA LEU A 687 -8.28 21.63 1.91
C LEU A 687 -6.97 21.17 2.58
N LYS A 688 -6.10 22.10 3.01
CA LYS A 688 -4.88 21.78 3.77
C LYS A 688 -5.18 21.05 5.09
N SER A 689 -6.27 21.42 5.77
CA SER A 689 -6.70 20.81 7.03
C SER A 689 -7.28 19.40 6.84
N ILE A 690 -8.05 19.16 5.78
CA ILE A 690 -8.60 17.84 5.41
C ILE A 690 -7.49 16.91 4.91
N LEU A 691 -6.50 17.44 4.18
CA LEU A 691 -5.28 16.71 3.84
C LEU A 691 -4.54 16.26 5.10
N PHE A 692 -4.35 17.14 6.08
CA PHE A 692 -3.80 16.76 7.38
C PHE A 692 -4.71 15.77 8.14
N ALA A 693 -6.03 15.90 8.06
CA ALA A 693 -6.97 15.00 8.72
C ALA A 693 -6.87 13.53 8.28
N GLY A 694 -6.62 13.31 6.98
CA GLY A 694 -6.29 11.99 6.47
C GLY A 694 -4.87 11.54 6.83
N LEU A 695 -3.90 12.46 6.81
CA LEU A 695 -2.48 12.15 6.96
C LEU A 695 -1.97 12.04 8.41
N ASN A 696 -2.68 12.58 9.39
CA ASN A 696 -2.32 12.51 10.82
C ASN A 696 -2.08 11.05 11.25
N PRO A 697 -0.96 10.70 11.91
CA PRO A 697 0.00 11.60 12.60
C PRO A 697 1.24 12.02 11.78
N ASN A 698 1.25 11.88 10.45
CA ASN A 698 2.41 12.24 9.60
C ASN A 698 2.60 13.76 9.47
N VAL A 699 3.16 14.39 10.50
CA VAL A 699 3.50 15.81 10.51
C VAL A 699 4.96 16.04 10.91
N ALA A 700 5.58 17.01 10.24
CA ALA A 700 6.92 17.50 10.52
C ALA A 700 6.85 18.95 10.98
N LYS A 701 7.54 19.26 12.08
CA LYS A 701 7.72 20.63 12.57
C LYS A 701 8.82 21.32 11.77
N ILE A 702 8.50 22.49 11.24
CA ILE A 702 9.43 23.36 10.52
C ILE A 702 10.17 24.22 11.55
N LYS A 703 11.51 24.19 11.52
CA LYS A 703 12.35 25.21 12.15
C LYS A 703 12.98 26.05 11.03
N LEU A 704 12.46 27.27 10.89
CA LEU A 704 13.09 28.33 10.10
C LEU A 704 14.45 28.73 10.72
N PRO A 705 15.41 29.22 9.93
CA PRO A 705 16.61 29.85 10.46
C PRO A 705 16.28 31.16 11.19
N ASP A 706 17.12 31.51 12.16
CA ASP A 706 17.03 32.77 12.90
C ASP A 706 17.27 33.96 11.94
N THR A 707 16.57 35.09 12.16
CA THR A 707 16.63 36.24 11.23
C THR A 707 17.99 36.92 11.28
N LYS A 708 18.65 37.03 10.13
CA LYS A 708 19.92 37.73 9.94
C LYS A 708 19.64 39.04 9.20
N TYR A 709 20.32 40.11 9.59
CA TYR A 709 20.17 41.42 8.96
C TYR A 709 21.50 41.83 8.34
N ASP A 710 21.50 42.02 7.02
CA ASP A 710 22.65 42.51 6.28
C ASP A 710 22.61 44.05 6.26
N LYS A 711 23.76 44.69 6.48
CA LYS A 711 23.89 46.16 6.44
C LYS A 711 24.18 46.62 5.02
N VAL A 712 23.28 47.39 4.44
CA VAL A 712 23.42 48.07 3.15
C VAL A 712 23.38 49.59 3.34
N LEU A 713 23.79 50.34 2.32
CA LEU A 713 23.86 51.81 2.36
C LEU A 713 22.53 52.50 2.68
N SER A 714 21.40 51.81 2.47
CA SER A 714 20.05 52.32 2.77
C SER A 714 19.47 51.80 4.09
N GLY A 715 20.25 51.11 4.93
CA GLY A 715 19.83 50.58 6.25
C GLY A 715 20.12 49.10 6.46
N THR A 716 19.44 48.48 7.42
CA THR A 716 19.49 47.02 7.66
C THR A 716 18.34 46.32 6.94
N VAL A 717 18.66 45.40 6.03
CA VAL A 717 17.67 44.58 5.32
C VAL A 717 17.70 43.16 5.89
N GLU A 718 16.54 42.53 6.08
CA GLU A 718 16.50 41.11 6.47
C GLU A 718 17.00 40.25 5.30
N ARG A 719 18.03 39.44 5.55
CA ARG A 719 18.60 38.55 4.55
C ARG A 719 17.59 37.47 4.17
N GLU A 720 17.41 37.24 2.87
CA GLU A 720 16.57 36.15 2.39
C GLU A 720 17.04 34.79 2.94
N LYS A 721 16.06 34.01 3.43
CA LYS A 721 16.32 32.72 4.08
C LYS A 721 16.55 31.66 3.02
N GLU A 722 17.75 31.09 2.97
CA GLU A 722 18.08 30.06 1.99
C GLU A 722 17.37 28.75 2.36
N ALA A 723 16.69 28.10 1.40
CA ALA A 723 15.91 26.86 1.66
C ALA A 723 16.75 25.75 2.33
N ARG A 724 18.05 25.68 2.06
CA ARG A 724 19.01 24.75 2.69
C ARG A 724 19.25 24.97 4.19
N GLU A 725 18.92 26.15 4.73
CA GLU A 725 19.02 26.44 6.17
C GLU A 725 17.79 25.97 6.96
N ILE A 726 16.63 25.79 6.30
CA ILE A 726 15.39 25.30 6.92
C ILE A 726 15.56 23.85 7.37
N LYS A 727 15.07 23.51 8.56
CA LYS A 727 15.21 22.17 9.17
C LYS A 727 13.84 21.62 9.54
N TYR A 728 13.55 20.40 9.09
CA TYR A 728 12.30 19.71 9.34
C TYR A 728 12.51 18.61 10.38
N TYR A 729 11.56 18.43 11.30
CA TYR A 729 11.65 17.44 12.37
C TYR A 729 10.37 16.62 12.52
N THR A 730 10.47 15.30 12.49
CA THR A 730 9.36 14.39 12.86
C THR A 730 9.51 13.91 14.30
N LYS A 731 8.43 13.41 14.90
CA LYS A 731 8.44 12.81 16.25
C LYS A 731 9.36 11.58 16.33
N ALA A 732 9.32 10.73 15.30
CA ALA A 732 10.01 9.44 15.28
C ALA A 732 11.47 9.53 14.82
N ASP A 733 11.76 10.32 13.79
CA ASP A 733 13.04 10.26 13.07
C ASP A 733 14.02 11.38 13.48
N GLY A 734 13.59 12.30 14.36
CA GLY A 734 14.32 13.52 14.63
C GLY A 734 14.39 14.39 13.37
N ARG A 735 15.60 14.65 12.85
CA ARG A 735 15.81 15.52 11.69
C ARG A 735 15.57 14.79 10.37
N VAL A 736 14.64 15.30 9.57
CA VAL A 736 14.33 14.81 8.22
C VAL A 736 14.65 15.86 7.15
N PHE A 737 14.61 15.44 5.89
CA PHE A 737 14.86 16.29 4.72
C PHE A 737 13.70 16.19 3.72
N LEU A 738 13.41 17.25 2.97
CA LEU A 738 12.56 17.13 1.78
C LEU A 738 13.32 16.43 0.65
N HIS A 739 12.61 15.64 -0.15
CA HIS A 739 13.15 14.97 -1.33
C HIS A 739 13.21 15.96 -2.52
N PRO A 740 14.25 15.92 -3.38
CA PRO A 740 14.40 16.87 -4.51
C PRO A 740 13.29 16.87 -5.57
N SER A 741 12.33 15.95 -5.52
CA SER A 741 11.13 15.93 -6.37
C SER A 741 9.98 16.81 -5.86
N SER A 742 9.98 17.15 -4.57
CA SER A 742 9.00 18.07 -3.99
C SER A 742 9.29 19.49 -4.48
N LEU A 743 8.26 20.24 -4.87
CA LEU A 743 8.43 21.67 -5.18
C LEU A 743 8.90 22.46 -3.94
N LEU A 744 8.51 22.00 -2.75
CA LEU A 744 8.91 22.62 -1.48
C LEU A 744 10.40 22.48 -1.17
N PHE A 745 11.16 21.64 -1.90
CA PHE A 745 12.61 21.47 -1.69
C PHE A 745 13.41 22.78 -1.86
N ASN A 746 12.93 23.70 -2.70
CA ASN A 746 13.55 25.04 -2.90
C ASN A 746 12.80 26.17 -2.17
N ASN A 747 11.72 25.87 -1.42
CA ASN A 747 10.88 26.91 -0.83
C ASN A 747 11.58 27.60 0.36
N ASN A 748 11.58 28.93 0.36
CA ASN A 748 12.26 29.78 1.35
C ASN A 748 11.36 30.25 2.51
N SER A 749 10.03 30.17 2.37
CA SER A 749 9.08 30.80 3.29
C SER A 749 7.93 29.88 3.67
N TYR A 750 7.52 29.90 4.94
CA TYR A 750 6.33 29.19 5.43
C TYR A 750 5.53 30.11 6.35
N ASN A 751 4.21 30.02 6.22
CA ASN A 751 3.24 30.77 7.01
C ASN A 751 2.86 29.96 8.27
N SER A 752 2.96 28.63 8.20
CA SER A 752 2.81 27.72 9.35
C SER A 752 4.16 27.16 9.82
N SER A 753 4.22 26.75 11.09
CA SER A 753 5.35 26.00 11.66
C SER A 753 5.30 24.49 11.36
N PHE A 754 4.38 24.02 10.50
CA PHE A 754 4.08 22.60 10.33
C PHE A 754 3.80 22.19 8.87
N LEU A 755 4.26 20.99 8.52
CA LEU A 755 4.12 20.35 7.22
C LEU A 755 3.56 18.92 7.39
N THR A 756 2.51 18.55 6.66
CA THR A 756 2.03 17.16 6.58
C THR A 756 2.57 16.45 5.33
N TYR A 757 2.68 15.12 5.38
CA TYR A 757 3.22 14.29 4.30
C TYR A 757 2.57 12.90 4.22
N PHE A 758 2.53 12.32 3.03
CA PHE A 758 2.02 10.97 2.78
C PHE A 758 3.13 9.91 2.80
N SER A 759 4.27 10.21 2.18
CA SER A 759 5.38 9.27 2.03
C SER A 759 6.68 9.79 2.65
N ARG A 760 7.12 9.10 3.71
CA ARG A 760 8.51 9.12 4.18
C ARG A 760 9.23 7.85 3.72
N MET A 761 10.49 7.96 3.32
CA MET A 761 11.35 6.82 2.98
C MET A 761 12.80 7.09 3.44
N THR A 762 13.48 6.05 3.90
CA THR A 762 14.88 6.12 4.30
C THR A 762 15.76 5.40 3.30
N THR A 763 16.80 6.08 2.83
CA THR A 763 17.88 5.52 1.99
C THR A 763 19.21 5.76 2.69
N SER A 764 19.98 6.79 2.29
CA SER A 764 21.14 7.28 3.05
C SER A 764 20.74 8.28 4.16
N LYS A 765 19.53 8.84 4.07
CA LYS A 765 18.89 9.75 5.04
C LYS A 765 17.38 9.52 4.98
N THR A 766 16.65 9.98 6.00
CA THR A 766 15.17 10.00 6.01
C THR A 766 14.67 11.18 5.18
N PHE A 767 13.93 10.88 4.10
CA PHE A 767 13.34 11.86 3.20
C PHE A 767 11.81 11.82 3.23
N ILE A 768 11.21 13.00 3.37
CA ILE A 768 9.81 13.26 3.06
C ILE A 768 9.70 13.50 1.54
N ARG A 769 8.88 12.73 0.82
CA ARG A 769 8.81 12.76 -0.65
C ARG A 769 7.93 13.88 -1.20
N ASP A 770 6.92 14.24 -0.43
CA ASP A 770 5.80 15.11 -0.75
C ASP A 770 5.44 15.94 0.48
N GLY A 771 4.94 17.17 0.31
CA GLY A 771 4.54 18.00 1.44
C GLY A 771 3.38 18.94 1.19
N THR A 772 2.64 19.22 2.26
CA THR A 772 1.59 20.24 2.33
C THR A 772 1.75 21.05 3.61
N GLU A 773 1.85 22.37 3.51
CA GLU A 773 1.78 23.27 4.68
C GLU A 773 0.39 23.19 5.35
N VAL A 774 0.33 23.12 6.69
CA VAL A 774 -0.94 22.91 7.43
C VAL A 774 -1.28 24.10 8.35
N PRO A 775 -2.50 24.68 8.27
CA PRO A 775 -2.96 25.72 9.21
C PRO A 775 -3.04 25.23 10.66
N SER A 776 -2.78 26.13 11.62
CA SER A 776 -2.78 25.83 13.06
C SER A 776 -4.11 25.26 13.56
N TYR A 777 -5.24 25.77 13.08
CA TYR A 777 -6.57 25.28 13.47
C TYR A 777 -6.89 23.89 12.90
N GLY A 778 -6.40 23.57 11.70
CA GLY A 778 -6.46 22.21 11.16
C GLY A 778 -5.72 21.19 12.04
N ILE A 779 -4.57 21.58 12.59
CA ILE A 779 -3.81 20.74 13.52
C ILE A 779 -4.53 20.59 14.87
N LEU A 780 -5.10 21.67 15.41
CA LEU A 780 -5.94 21.59 16.62
C LEU A 780 -7.13 20.65 16.38
N PHE A 781 -7.87 20.80 15.28
CA PHE A 781 -9.08 20.02 15.02
C PHE A 781 -8.80 18.54 14.72
N PHE A 782 -7.77 18.20 13.93
CA PHE A 782 -7.54 16.82 13.49
C PHE A 782 -6.33 16.11 14.12
N GLY A 783 -5.54 16.76 14.97
CA GLY A 783 -4.31 16.21 15.56
C GLY A 783 -4.50 15.22 16.74
N GLY A 784 -5.66 14.59 16.87
CA GLY A 784 -6.02 13.76 18.04
C GLY A 784 -6.42 14.60 19.27
N GLN A 785 -6.21 14.06 20.48
CA GLN A 785 -6.59 14.70 21.75
C GLN A 785 -5.94 16.09 21.95
N ILE A 786 -6.68 17.02 22.56
CA ILE A 786 -6.18 18.34 22.99
C ILE A 786 -6.24 18.45 24.51
N ASP A 787 -5.09 18.69 25.14
CA ASP A 787 -4.98 18.96 26.58
C ASP A 787 -4.57 20.41 26.86
N VAL A 788 -5.09 20.98 27.94
CA VAL A 788 -4.74 22.35 28.37
C VAL A 788 -3.46 22.31 29.22
N ASP A 789 -2.41 23.01 28.78
CA ASP A 789 -1.20 23.16 29.58
C ASP A 789 -1.37 24.28 30.61
N HIS A 790 -1.94 23.91 31.76
CA HIS A 790 -2.16 24.78 32.91
C HIS A 790 -0.87 25.44 33.45
N MET A 791 0.31 24.83 33.23
CA MET A 791 1.59 25.42 33.62
C MET A 791 2.26 26.20 32.47
N GLY A 792 2.18 25.68 31.25
CA GLY A 792 2.84 26.24 30.06
C GLY A 792 2.11 27.39 29.36
N ARG A 793 0.88 27.75 29.79
CA ARG A 793 0.00 28.75 29.14
C ARG A 793 -0.24 28.44 27.64
N GLY A 794 -0.71 27.23 27.35
CA GLY A 794 -0.99 26.81 25.99
C GLY A 794 -1.85 25.55 25.88
N LEU A 795 -1.91 25.00 24.66
CA LEU A 795 -2.58 23.74 24.33
C LEU A 795 -1.53 22.71 23.86
N LYS A 796 -1.66 21.47 24.31
CA LYS A 796 -0.94 20.28 23.83
C LYS A 796 -1.84 19.52 22.87
N VAL A 797 -1.27 18.95 21.81
CA VAL A 797 -2.01 18.17 20.80
C VAL A 797 -1.32 16.83 20.57
N GLY A 798 -2.12 15.76 20.57
CA GLY A 798 -1.67 14.36 20.55
C GLY A 798 -1.22 13.85 21.93
N GLU A 799 -1.23 12.53 22.11
CA GLU A 799 -1.03 11.81 23.39
C GLU A 799 0.19 12.32 24.21
N ASP A 800 1.33 12.57 23.57
CA ASP A 800 2.56 13.01 24.24
C ASP A 800 2.73 14.55 24.34
N GLY A 801 1.79 15.32 23.80
CA GLY A 801 1.89 16.78 23.72
C GLY A 801 3.16 17.29 23.00
N TRP A 802 3.61 16.57 21.96
CA TRP A 802 4.76 16.95 21.11
C TRP A 802 4.47 18.23 20.33
N ILE A 803 3.24 18.35 19.82
CA ILE A 803 2.71 19.58 19.23
C ILE A 803 2.18 20.47 20.37
N ARG A 804 2.60 21.74 20.38
CA ARG A 804 2.21 22.72 21.39
C ARG A 804 1.89 24.06 20.74
N PHE A 805 0.74 24.63 21.09
CA PHE A 805 0.27 25.93 20.65
C PHE A 805 0.19 26.91 21.82
N ARG A 806 0.63 28.15 21.61
CA ARG A 806 0.40 29.25 22.55
C ARG A 806 -1.00 29.81 22.31
N SER A 807 -2.01 29.21 22.93
CA SER A 807 -3.42 29.52 22.72
C SER A 807 -4.22 29.46 24.04
N TRP A 808 -5.40 30.05 24.04
CA TRP A 808 -6.27 30.15 25.22
C TRP A 808 -6.98 28.81 25.50
N ALA A 809 -7.09 28.42 26.77
CA ALA A 809 -7.77 27.18 27.19
C ALA A 809 -9.20 27.03 26.62
N ARG A 810 -9.93 28.14 26.47
CA ARG A 810 -11.29 28.17 25.87
C ARG A 810 -11.34 27.55 24.46
N ILE A 811 -10.29 27.71 23.67
CA ILE A 811 -10.20 27.18 22.30
C ILE A 811 -10.04 25.65 22.32
N GLY A 812 -9.22 25.11 23.25
CA GLY A 812 -9.09 23.66 23.43
C GLY A 812 -10.40 23.00 23.85
N VAL A 813 -11.13 23.61 24.79
CA VAL A 813 -12.46 23.11 25.23
C VAL A 813 -13.48 23.13 24.08
N LEU A 814 -13.56 24.25 23.34
CA LEU A 814 -14.46 24.39 22.19
C LEU A 814 -14.17 23.35 21.10
N VAL A 815 -12.91 23.18 20.71
CA VAL A 815 -12.55 22.20 19.67
C VAL A 815 -12.81 20.77 20.14
N ASN A 816 -12.55 20.42 21.41
CA ASN A 816 -12.89 19.10 21.95
C ASN A 816 -14.41 18.83 21.95
N GLN A 817 -15.24 19.84 22.19
CA GLN A 817 -16.70 19.70 22.07
C GLN A 817 -17.13 19.47 20.61
N LEU A 818 -16.55 20.19 19.65
CA LEU A 818 -16.85 20.03 18.22
C LEU A 818 -16.41 18.66 17.66
N LYS A 819 -15.26 18.13 18.08
CA LYS A 819 -14.84 16.75 17.77
C LYS A 819 -15.88 15.72 18.25
N ARG A 820 -16.42 15.89 19.45
CA ARG A 820 -17.47 15.01 20.00
C ARG A 820 -18.77 15.09 19.19
N LEU A 821 -19.16 16.27 18.72
CA LEU A 821 -20.34 16.44 17.86
C LEU A 821 -20.15 15.77 16.50
N LEU A 822 -18.99 15.94 15.85
CA LEU A 822 -18.64 15.23 14.62
C LEU A 822 -18.67 13.71 14.80
N GLN A 823 -18.17 13.18 15.91
CA GLN A 823 -18.21 11.74 16.20
C GLN A 823 -19.65 11.21 16.36
N LEU A 824 -20.53 11.95 17.03
CA LEU A 824 -21.95 11.61 17.16
C LEU A 824 -22.68 11.64 15.81
N GLU A 825 -22.38 12.61 14.94
CA GLU A 825 -23.00 12.70 13.62
C GLU A 825 -22.57 11.56 12.68
N LEU A 826 -21.30 11.13 12.78
CA LEU A 826 -20.82 9.91 12.11
C LEU A 826 -21.49 8.63 12.65
N GLU A 827 -21.84 8.59 13.94
CA GLU A 827 -22.60 7.50 14.56
C GLU A 827 -24.05 7.46 14.06
N PHE A 828 -24.77 8.58 14.07
CA PHE A 828 -26.13 8.68 13.51
C PHE A 828 -26.17 8.24 12.03
N LYS A 829 -25.16 8.58 11.23
CA LYS A 829 -25.10 8.19 9.81
C LYS A 829 -24.87 6.68 9.56
N ILE A 830 -24.51 5.90 10.58
CA ILE A 830 -24.55 4.42 10.50
C ILE A 830 -25.97 3.91 10.63
N GLU A 831 -26.79 4.60 11.43
CA GLU A 831 -28.18 4.25 11.70
C GLU A 831 -29.09 4.68 10.53
N GLU A 832 -28.83 5.88 9.99
CA GLU A 832 -29.53 6.52 8.89
C GLU A 832 -28.53 6.98 7.82
N PRO A 833 -28.14 6.12 6.85
CA PRO A 833 -27.17 6.48 5.81
C PRO A 833 -27.55 7.68 4.94
N GLU A 834 -28.84 8.00 4.84
CA GLU A 834 -29.36 9.14 4.08
C GLU A 834 -29.27 10.48 4.86
N LEU A 835 -28.88 10.46 6.13
CA LEU A 835 -28.73 11.66 6.98
C LEU A 835 -27.65 12.62 6.43
N ASP A 836 -27.99 13.90 6.33
CA ASP A 836 -27.08 14.94 5.84
C ASP A 836 -26.30 15.62 6.99
N VAL A 837 -25.06 15.15 7.18
CA VAL A 837 -24.10 15.63 8.19
C VAL A 837 -23.85 17.14 8.12
N TYR A 838 -23.97 17.72 6.92
CA TYR A 838 -23.53 19.09 6.62
C TYR A 838 -24.24 20.14 7.48
N PHE A 839 -25.58 20.04 7.57
CA PHE A 839 -26.45 21.01 8.24
C PHE A 839 -26.21 21.15 9.76
N ASN A 840 -25.53 20.19 10.39
CA ASN A 840 -25.27 20.20 11.83
C ASN A 840 -23.88 20.76 12.19
N MET A 841 -23.05 21.16 11.21
CA MET A 841 -21.63 21.45 11.43
C MET A 841 -21.20 22.93 11.38
N ASP A 842 -22.07 23.90 11.05
CA ASP A 842 -21.79 25.32 10.81
C ASP A 842 -20.66 25.96 11.68
N LEU A 843 -20.69 25.79 13.00
CA LEU A 843 -19.65 26.34 13.90
C LEU A 843 -18.23 25.77 13.68
N SER A 844 -18.11 24.55 13.19
CA SER A 844 -16.80 23.90 12.96
C SER A 844 -16.05 24.54 11.80
N TRP A 845 -16.78 25.04 10.79
CA TRP A 845 -16.22 25.67 9.60
C TRP A 845 -15.52 26.98 9.94
N CYS A 846 -16.19 27.88 10.66
CA CYS A 846 -15.65 29.19 11.02
C CYS A 846 -14.26 29.11 11.67
N ILE A 847 -14.03 28.07 12.49
CA ILE A 847 -12.77 27.85 13.23
C ILE A 847 -11.65 27.29 12.35
N ILE A 848 -11.97 26.48 11.34
CA ILE A 848 -10.96 25.90 10.42
C ILE A 848 -10.59 26.90 9.30
N CYS A 849 -11.53 27.77 8.93
CA CYS A 849 -11.37 28.71 7.82
C CYS A 849 -10.55 29.97 8.18
N ASP A 850 -10.71 30.52 9.39
CA ASP A 850 -9.99 31.72 9.82
C ASP A 850 -8.51 31.43 10.10
N ASN A 851 -7.64 32.34 9.68
CA ASN A 851 -6.19 32.17 9.63
C ASN A 851 -5.44 33.18 10.51
N ARG A 852 -6.14 34.07 11.25
CA ARG A 852 -5.48 35.11 12.06
C ARG A 852 -4.87 34.51 13.33
N VAL A 853 -3.57 34.21 13.26
CA VAL A 853 -2.77 33.78 14.42
C VAL A 853 -2.36 34.98 15.30
N ASP A 854 -2.28 36.18 14.73
CA ASP A 854 -1.78 37.38 15.42
C ASP A 854 -2.89 38.29 16.01
N ASP A 855 -4.09 38.33 15.42
CA ASP A 855 -5.25 39.08 15.95
C ASP A 855 -5.95 38.34 17.12
N LEU A 856 -5.21 38.03 18.19
CA LEU A 856 -5.78 37.53 19.44
C LEU A 856 -6.28 38.67 20.37
N ASN A 857 -6.67 39.79 19.78
CA ASN A 857 -7.43 40.89 20.40
C ASN A 857 -8.86 40.91 19.84
N GLU A 858 -9.82 41.46 20.59
CA GLU A 858 -11.26 41.15 20.47
C GLU A 858 -11.99 41.72 19.21
N SER A 859 -11.28 42.33 18.26
CA SER A 859 -11.86 43.16 17.19
C SER A 859 -12.24 42.44 15.90
N SER A 860 -11.76 41.21 15.63
CA SER A 860 -12.01 40.52 14.36
C SER A 860 -13.37 39.78 14.26
N LEU A 861 -14.06 39.57 15.39
CA LEU A 861 -15.34 38.83 15.49
C LEU A 861 -16.59 39.66 15.10
N TYR A 862 -16.42 40.74 14.33
CA TYR A 862 -17.45 41.74 14.04
C TYR A 862 -17.61 42.08 12.54
N CYS A 863 -17.88 41.06 11.73
CA CYS A 863 -18.53 41.16 10.40
C CYS A 863 -18.92 39.75 9.93
N SER A 864 -20.13 39.44 9.48
CA SER A 864 -21.41 40.20 9.46
C SER A 864 -22.58 39.19 9.51
N GLU A 865 -23.82 39.67 9.70
CA GLU A 865 -25.05 38.83 9.81
C GLU A 865 -25.14 37.87 11.02
N SER A 866 -25.01 38.39 12.26
CA SER A 866 -25.18 37.56 13.46
C SER A 866 -25.86 38.25 14.66
N CYS A 867 -26.89 39.08 14.42
CA CYS A 867 -27.66 39.69 15.52
C CYS A 867 -28.44 38.66 16.35
N GLN A 868 -29.04 37.65 15.72
CA GLN A 868 -29.87 36.64 16.39
C GLN A 868 -29.07 35.66 17.28
N LEU A 869 -27.77 35.50 17.05
CA LEU A 869 -26.92 34.57 17.79
C LEU A 869 -26.51 35.07 19.19
N LYS A 870 -26.47 36.39 19.41
CA LYS A 870 -26.15 36.97 20.73
C LYS A 870 -27.19 36.62 21.78
N ASP A 871 -28.48 36.72 21.42
CA ASP A 871 -29.58 36.43 22.35
C ASP A 871 -29.64 34.93 22.68
N GLN A 872 -29.41 34.06 21.70
CA GLN A 872 -29.35 32.61 21.92
C GLN A 872 -28.19 32.20 22.83
N MET A 873 -26.96 32.70 22.60
CA MET A 873 -25.83 32.37 23.47
C MET A 873 -25.97 32.95 24.89
N THR A 874 -26.54 34.15 25.03
CA THR A 874 -26.81 34.76 26.34
C THR A 874 -27.87 33.97 27.11
N SER A 875 -28.93 33.54 26.42
CA SER A 875 -29.97 32.66 26.99
C SER A 875 -29.41 31.32 27.47
N ILE A 876 -28.63 30.62 26.64
CA ILE A 876 -28.01 29.32 27.00
C ILE A 876 -27.08 29.48 28.22
N THR A 877 -26.27 30.54 28.26
CA THR A 877 -25.33 30.79 29.38
C THR A 877 -26.08 31.06 30.68
N ASN A 878 -27.18 31.82 30.64
CA ASN A 878 -28.00 32.11 31.82
C ASN A 878 -28.78 30.88 32.31
N GLN A 879 -29.33 30.05 31.40
CA GLN A 879 -30.01 28.81 31.77
C GLN A 879 -29.08 27.80 32.47
N LEU A 880 -27.81 27.71 32.05
CA LEU A 880 -26.81 26.84 32.68
C LEU A 880 -26.44 27.31 34.10
N SER A 881 -26.48 28.61 34.38
CA SER A 881 -26.21 29.14 35.73
C SER A 881 -27.34 28.87 36.73
N LEU A 882 -28.60 29.00 36.29
CA LEU A 882 -29.79 28.80 37.14
C LEU A 882 -30.00 27.34 37.56
N ASN A 883 -29.63 26.39 36.70
CA ASN A 883 -29.86 24.96 36.95
C ASN A 883 -28.92 24.31 37.98
N GLN A 884 -27.86 24.98 38.44
CA GLN A 884 -27.02 24.47 39.53
C GLN A 884 -27.59 24.71 40.94
N ALA A 885 -28.67 25.49 41.07
CA ALA A 885 -29.15 26.02 42.35
C ALA A 885 -30.26 25.21 43.06
N LYS A 886 -30.68 24.03 42.56
CA LYS A 886 -31.79 23.25 43.14
C LYS A 886 -31.48 21.75 43.28
N LYS A 887 -31.41 21.27 44.52
CA LYS A 887 -31.50 19.84 44.90
C LYS A 887 -32.65 19.64 45.91
N PRO A 888 -33.66 18.82 45.62
CA PRO A 888 -34.49 18.18 46.63
C PRO A 888 -33.82 16.87 47.12
N ALA A 889 -34.16 16.43 48.33
CA ALA A 889 -33.73 15.14 48.88
C ALA A 889 -34.95 14.21 49.08
N VAL A 890 -34.81 12.93 48.73
CA VAL A 890 -35.84 11.88 48.94
C VAL A 890 -35.16 10.57 49.40
N ALA A 891 -35.89 9.77 50.16
CA ALA A 891 -35.39 8.62 50.93
C ALA A 891 -35.15 7.33 50.11
N LYS A 892 -34.54 6.33 50.78
CA LYS A 892 -34.43 4.93 50.32
C LYS A 892 -35.69 4.13 50.70
N PRO A 893 -36.14 3.16 49.89
CA PRO A 893 -37.05 2.11 50.33
C PRO A 893 -36.34 1.02 51.15
N VAL A 894 -37.12 0.21 51.88
CA VAL A 894 -36.67 -0.93 52.69
C VAL A 894 -37.46 -2.19 52.30
N LEU A 895 -36.82 -3.36 52.37
CA LEU A 895 -37.45 -4.69 52.27
C LEU A 895 -37.22 -5.49 53.57
N PRO A 896 -38.05 -6.52 53.88
CA PRO A 896 -38.42 -6.84 55.26
C PRO A 896 -37.50 -7.82 56.03
N ILE A 897 -37.88 -8.06 57.28
CA ILE A 897 -37.07 -8.59 58.39
C ILE A 897 -37.23 -10.10 58.59
N ALA A 898 -36.11 -10.81 58.81
CA ALA A 898 -35.99 -11.98 59.70
C ALA A 898 -34.51 -12.35 59.96
N THR A 899 -34.02 -12.96 61.06
CA THR A 899 -34.34 -12.94 62.52
C THR A 899 -33.09 -13.50 63.28
N LEU A 900 -33.01 -13.35 64.62
CA LEU A 900 -32.16 -14.09 65.60
C LEU A 900 -30.70 -13.63 65.95
N LEU A 901 -30.52 -13.39 67.26
CA LEU A 901 -29.37 -13.71 68.16
C LEU A 901 -28.02 -12.94 68.01
N ARG A 902 -27.59 -12.17 69.04
CA ARG A 902 -26.67 -12.52 70.18
C ARG A 902 -25.17 -12.63 69.78
N THR A 903 -24.16 -12.13 70.52
CA THR A 903 -24.10 -11.33 71.78
C THR A 903 -22.68 -10.75 72.02
N LYS A 904 -22.58 -9.63 72.77
CA LYS A 904 -21.42 -9.18 73.60
C LYS A 904 -20.10 -8.83 72.87
N ARG A 905 -19.60 -7.59 73.02
CA ARG A 905 -18.53 -7.09 73.94
C ARG A 905 -17.10 -7.62 73.63
N SER A 906 -16.05 -6.79 73.64
CA SER A 906 -15.92 -5.31 73.73
C SER A 906 -14.46 -4.85 73.54
N SER A 907 -14.25 -3.51 73.56
CA SER A 907 -13.01 -2.80 73.99
C SER A 907 -11.74 -2.88 73.09
N ALA A 908 -10.87 -1.86 73.01
CA ALA A 908 -11.00 -0.43 73.37
C ALA A 908 -9.87 0.44 72.79
N ALA A 909 -10.17 1.73 72.54
CA ALA A 909 -9.24 2.88 72.35
C ALA A 909 -8.30 2.85 71.10
N SER A 910 -7.78 3.99 70.59
CA SER A 910 -7.87 5.40 71.00
C SER A 910 -8.00 6.38 69.80
N ALA A 911 -8.51 7.59 70.05
CA ALA A 911 -8.48 8.76 69.15
C ALA A 911 -7.12 9.54 69.31
N SER A 912 -6.76 10.66 68.65
CA SER A 912 -7.56 11.76 68.06
C SER A 912 -6.83 12.58 66.97
N TYR A 913 -7.60 13.32 66.15
CA TYR A 913 -7.23 14.49 65.33
C TYR A 913 -7.30 15.81 66.18
N PRO A 914 -7.26 17.07 65.64
CA PRO A 914 -6.70 17.68 64.39
C PRO A 914 -5.79 18.93 64.68
N TRP A 915 -5.39 19.72 63.66
CA TRP A 915 -5.79 21.15 63.46
C TRP A 915 -5.05 21.87 62.30
N ILE A 916 -5.62 23.00 61.83
CA ILE A 916 -5.13 23.92 60.76
C ILE A 916 -5.29 25.38 61.24
N PRO A 917 -4.41 26.32 60.86
CA PRO A 917 -4.77 27.75 60.77
C PRO A 917 -4.59 28.38 59.38
N LEU A 918 -5.15 29.58 59.18
CA LEU A 918 -5.38 30.23 57.88
C LEU A 918 -4.82 31.67 57.80
N TYR A 919 -4.57 32.13 56.56
CA TYR A 919 -4.67 33.53 56.08
C TYR A 919 -3.76 34.65 56.64
N ARG A 920 -3.09 35.39 55.73
CA ARG A 920 -3.49 36.78 55.35
C ARG A 920 -2.75 37.34 54.12
N ARG A 921 -3.30 38.41 53.54
CA ARG A 921 -2.76 39.20 52.40
C ARG A 921 -2.02 40.46 52.87
N ARG A 922 -1.02 40.96 52.11
CA ARG A 922 -1.00 42.37 51.58
C ARG A 922 0.08 42.60 50.51
N ARG A 923 0.21 43.86 50.04
CA ARG A 923 0.83 44.30 48.77
C ARG A 923 2.21 44.96 48.94
N GLY A 924 3.02 44.93 47.87
CA GLY A 924 4.02 45.95 47.50
C GLY A 924 5.49 45.67 47.89
N VAL A 925 6.50 46.34 47.31
CA VAL A 925 6.58 47.11 46.04
C VAL A 925 8.07 47.40 45.71
N VAL A 926 8.52 47.06 44.48
CA VAL A 926 9.64 47.68 43.70
C VAL A 926 11.10 47.63 44.25
N VAL A 927 12.04 47.90 43.33
CA VAL A 927 13.49 48.15 43.43
C VAL A 927 14.40 46.93 43.21
N SER A 928 15.48 47.19 42.46
CA SER A 928 16.40 46.22 41.84
C SER A 928 17.75 46.17 42.55
N LYS A 929 18.55 45.12 42.25
CA LYS A 929 19.85 45.30 41.55
C LYS A 929 20.46 43.99 41.06
N ARG A 930 21.36 44.15 40.08
CA ARG A 930 22.23 43.13 39.48
C ARG A 930 23.32 42.68 40.47
N CYS A 931 23.78 41.43 40.35
CA CYS A 931 25.18 41.14 39.95
C CYS A 931 25.35 39.69 39.48
N GLN A 932 26.56 39.35 39.01
CA GLN A 932 26.91 38.12 38.26
C GLN A 932 27.89 37.20 39.05
N PRO A 933 28.29 36.01 38.54
CA PRO A 933 28.68 34.87 39.38
C PRO A 933 30.19 34.64 39.59
N VAL A 934 30.49 33.72 40.52
CA VAL A 934 31.79 33.03 40.75
C VAL A 934 31.39 31.55 41.02
N VAL A 935 31.71 30.54 40.19
CA VAL A 935 33.00 29.93 39.78
C VAL A 935 33.59 28.95 40.83
N ALA A 936 33.37 27.66 40.56
CA ALA A 936 33.91 26.42 41.15
C ALA A 936 33.48 25.27 40.18
N SER A 937 34.19 24.18 39.82
CA SER A 937 35.52 23.60 40.11
C SER A 937 35.84 23.23 41.57
N SER A 938 36.33 22.02 41.91
CA SER A 938 36.57 20.76 41.13
C SER A 938 36.70 19.57 42.14
N LEU A 939 37.21 18.34 41.92
CA LEU A 939 38.00 17.66 40.86
C LEU A 939 37.93 16.11 41.09
N THR A 940 37.86 15.27 40.03
CA THR A 940 38.14 13.78 40.06
C THR A 940 37.27 12.89 41.00
N THR A 941 37.26 11.54 41.00
CA THR A 941 37.92 10.49 40.18
C THR A 941 37.03 9.21 40.08
N ALA A 942 36.98 8.61 38.88
CA ALA A 942 37.27 7.20 38.52
C ALA A 942 36.54 5.96 39.12
N ASN A 943 36.49 4.93 38.25
CA ASN A 943 36.30 3.48 38.48
C ASN A 943 34.90 2.96 38.92
N ALA A 944 34.52 1.70 38.65
CA ALA A 944 34.80 0.77 37.54
C ALA A 944 33.87 -0.47 37.66
N PHE A 945 33.69 -1.23 36.57
CA PHE A 945 33.19 -2.64 36.48
C PHE A 945 31.97 -3.11 37.32
N PHE A 946 31.01 -3.76 36.66
CA PHE A 946 30.91 -5.23 36.77
C PHE A 946 30.23 -5.85 35.53
N ALA A 947 30.42 -7.16 35.34
CA ALA A 947 30.03 -7.90 34.13
C ALA A 947 28.75 -8.74 34.29
N ALA A 948 28.29 -9.33 33.19
CA ALA A 948 27.05 -10.11 33.10
C ALA A 948 27.19 -11.58 33.56
N SER A 949 26.07 -12.21 33.91
CA SER A 949 25.91 -13.66 33.97
C SER A 949 24.51 -14.08 33.46
N LYS A 950 24.36 -15.37 33.10
CA LYS A 950 23.20 -15.95 32.40
C LYS A 950 22.30 -16.80 33.35
N PRO A 951 21.15 -17.35 32.90
CA PRO A 951 20.03 -17.68 33.81
C PRO A 951 19.98 -19.13 34.31
N THR A 952 19.07 -19.37 35.25
CA THR A 952 18.54 -20.69 35.65
C THR A 952 17.01 -20.68 35.68
N MET A 953 16.40 -21.87 35.67
CA MET A 953 14.95 -22.10 35.47
C MET A 953 14.08 -21.74 36.69
N ALA A 954 12.85 -21.30 36.41
CA ALA A 954 11.61 -21.66 37.10
C ALA A 954 10.44 -21.51 36.10
#